data_AF-A0A4S3MDU3-F1
#
_entry.id   AF-A0A4S3MDU3-F1
#
_cell.length_a   1.000
_cell.length_b   1.000
_cell.length_c   1.000
_cell.angle_alpha   90.00
_cell.angle_beta   90.00
_cell.angle_gamma   90.00
#
_symmetry.space_group_name_H-M   'P 1'
#
loop_
_entity.id
_entity.type
_entity.pdbx_description
1 polymer ?
#
loop_
_entity_poly.entity_id
_entity_poly.type
_entity_poly.pdbx_seq_one_letter_code
_entity_poly.pdbx_strand_id
1 'polypeptide(L)'
;MSIAGIIQRPYEKRFLLALLIVGVLAYLFWTGSRYPALNEKAMMSGAIQLEDALSFEAKFPITPDMSTLDRIFWSTLNWVNTNKKGMTFGVLFAAAFLTALSYLRAKSFRNGLANSFLGLVIGTPLGVCVNCAAPIARGMYTGGFRAETTLSAMIASPTLNVVVLTMLFSLMPFYMAVTKIVLSLAIILGVVPLICRFLPQTQIPAPDLSPQTPWTQAELTQAAPSESIVQAVIGVVRTYAANFWYIVKMTVPLMLMAGFLGTVVAVILPAEMIMDLPFSVFVLIVLVLVGVFLPCPIGFDVVMAGALLATGLDQGYVMALLFTLGSFSVYSFLIVSQSLGLRAGILLGGAIALFGALAGYGVQAWHQYQSDRALQMLQQAQAPQVIMWGAAQAATADATWTVTSPDAARITIDPQYFSAPSPAADTGFTRLEARDIGVDKPLEFSFRDMWPPFWEGRSLSAADIDRDGDLDIAIASTEQALYLFRNDGAGNFTRMNVDLTPLAGLLVFNAALADIDNDGWPDLFLTTYGRGNLLWRNVDGSFGPEAPQPVANNPETPLTLALSFADADRDGDLDVALGNWAAGWYRRIPGEESRNRVLWNQNGTLDGSAFSALPGIPGETLTILFSDIDSNGTMDLLEGNDFEIPDYFYLGDGKGGLRMITHADGLIPHTTNTTMAIKVGDLIGDGVNEIYMAQIAGRSSGVSKTLKMQPLEKYCDTVRNPDDRAACERNMQIKSWYKSGNNFDPTYASKCAELTGRYRAECKAMLVKDLAIQRRDRSICALIPADQPIPRAYCDIHFRPARPITAQEADDSIQQVQRSNVLLQWDGKAYQDKAGPRGLEIGGWSWDTKLADFDNDGDLDVYVVNGTWVPNEVSPSNLFFLNDGTGTFKEASGPFGLEDYLMTAAAIQFDMDMDGDLDILTHTVNGPLVAFRNNAQGHSLGVALQDMVGNRDGIGARIYLTDDAGKTQLREIQLGGGFMSFDAPVAYFGLGAQTQAAGLRVVWADGAETVVQGPIPAGALYHIRRDP
;
A
#
# COMPACT_ATOMS: atom_id res chain seq x y z
N MET A 1 40.31 29.30 -27.33
CA MET A 1 39.69 29.53 -28.65
C MET A 1 38.78 30.75 -28.53
N SER A 2 38.91 31.79 -29.37
CA SER A 2 38.16 33.05 -29.16
C SER A 2 36.69 32.94 -29.62
N ILE A 3 35.77 33.48 -28.80
CA ILE A 3 34.32 33.55 -29.08
C ILE A 3 34.05 34.30 -30.40
N ALA A 4 34.85 35.32 -30.72
CA ALA A 4 34.76 36.08 -31.98
C ALA A 4 35.02 35.22 -33.25
N GLY A 5 35.54 34.00 -33.10
CA GLY A 5 35.71 33.04 -34.18
C GLY A 5 34.49 32.15 -34.47
N ILE A 6 33.38 32.31 -33.74
CA ILE A 6 32.18 31.44 -33.80
C ILE A 6 30.91 32.21 -34.21
N ILE A 7 30.81 33.50 -33.89
CA ILE A 7 29.63 34.33 -34.20
C ILE A 7 29.78 35.01 -35.58
N GLN A 8 28.68 35.26 -36.28
CA GLN A 8 28.67 36.12 -37.48
C GLN A 8 28.80 37.59 -37.07
N ARG A 9 29.91 38.24 -37.44
CA ARG A 9 30.04 39.70 -37.30
C ARG A 9 29.09 40.42 -38.26
N PRO A 10 28.42 41.52 -37.85
CA PRO A 10 28.57 42.25 -36.58
C PRO A 10 27.51 41.89 -35.51
N TYR A 11 26.91 40.70 -35.57
CA TYR A 11 25.73 40.32 -34.78
C TYR A 11 26.03 39.79 -33.36
N GLU A 12 27.23 40.01 -32.82
CA GLU A 12 27.60 39.58 -31.46
C GLU A 12 26.59 40.00 -30.37
N LYS A 13 26.00 41.20 -30.49
CA LYS A 13 24.99 41.70 -29.54
C LYS A 13 23.65 40.98 -29.67
N ARG A 14 23.23 40.63 -30.90
CA ARG A 14 21.99 39.88 -31.17
C ARG A 14 22.06 38.46 -30.63
N PHE A 15 23.21 37.81 -30.81
CA PHE A 15 23.43 36.45 -30.31
C PHE A 15 23.30 36.36 -28.78
N LEU A 16 23.90 37.30 -28.04
CA LEU A 16 23.80 37.36 -26.58
C LEU A 16 22.37 37.64 -26.10
N LEU A 17 21.64 38.55 -26.75
CA LEU A 17 20.23 38.82 -26.44
C LEU A 17 19.32 37.61 -26.72
N ALA A 18 19.56 36.86 -27.80
CA ALA A 18 18.83 35.64 -28.09
C ALA A 18 19.13 34.51 -27.08
N LEU A 19 20.39 34.36 -26.65
CA LEU A 19 20.77 33.45 -25.57
C LEU A 19 20.12 33.81 -24.23
N LEU A 20 19.97 35.10 -23.91
CA LEU A 20 19.28 35.55 -22.70
C LEU A 20 17.81 35.10 -22.70
N ILE A 21 17.11 35.21 -23.84
CA ILE A 21 15.72 34.73 -23.98
C ILE A 21 15.65 33.21 -23.80
N VAL A 22 16.57 32.44 -24.40
CA VAL A 22 16.68 30.98 -24.21
C VAL A 22 16.88 30.62 -22.72
N GLY A 23 17.80 31.31 -22.03
CA GLY A 23 18.10 31.06 -20.62
C GLY A 23 16.95 31.39 -19.66
N VAL A 24 16.27 32.54 -19.87
CA VAL A 24 15.13 32.95 -19.04
C VAL A 24 13.94 32.01 -19.23
N LEU A 25 13.61 31.63 -20.48
CA LEU A 25 12.54 30.67 -20.76
C LEU A 25 12.83 29.31 -20.11
N ALA A 26 14.07 28.82 -20.22
CA ALA A 26 14.47 27.56 -19.58
C ALA A 26 14.31 27.64 -18.05
N TYR A 27 14.87 28.66 -17.40
CA TYR A 27 14.79 28.83 -15.95
C TYR A 27 13.33 28.78 -15.45
N LEU A 28 12.45 29.58 -16.04
CA LEU A 28 11.04 29.66 -15.65
C LEU A 28 10.27 28.35 -15.83
N PHE A 29 10.59 27.57 -16.87
CA PHE A 29 9.94 26.27 -17.11
C PHE A 29 10.38 25.20 -16.11
N TRP A 30 11.69 25.10 -15.85
CA TRP A 30 12.22 24.10 -14.93
C TRP A 30 11.81 24.35 -13.49
N THR A 31 11.98 25.58 -12.97
CA THR A 31 11.63 25.92 -11.58
C THR A 31 10.11 26.04 -11.38
N GLY A 32 9.42 26.75 -12.27
CA GLY A 32 8.00 27.07 -12.14
C GLY A 32 7.04 25.97 -12.62
N SER A 33 7.52 24.87 -13.21
CA SER A 33 6.63 23.79 -13.64
C SER A 33 7.19 22.36 -13.61
N ARG A 34 8.50 22.11 -13.78
CA ARG A 34 8.97 20.71 -13.93
C ARG A 34 9.54 20.07 -12.66
N TYR A 35 10.28 20.81 -11.82
CA TYR A 35 10.76 20.25 -10.55
C TYR A 35 9.65 19.86 -9.57
N PRO A 36 8.62 20.69 -9.29
CA PRO A 36 7.54 20.32 -8.36
C PRO A 36 6.80 19.05 -8.80
N ALA A 37 6.34 19.03 -10.05
CA ALA A 37 5.60 17.92 -10.66
C ALA A 37 6.45 16.67 -10.96
N LEU A 38 7.74 16.67 -10.59
CA LEU A 38 8.58 15.47 -10.55
C LEU A 38 8.71 14.92 -9.13
N ASN A 39 8.90 15.78 -8.14
CA ASN A 39 8.97 15.38 -6.73
C ASN A 39 7.66 14.71 -6.30
N GLU A 40 6.54 15.37 -6.59
CA GLU A 40 5.17 14.91 -6.35
C GLU A 40 4.86 13.54 -6.99
N LYS A 41 5.44 13.23 -8.16
CA LYS A 41 5.20 11.97 -8.88
C LYS A 41 6.21 10.86 -8.57
N ALA A 42 7.38 11.20 -8.04
CA ALA A 42 8.34 10.23 -7.52
C ALA A 42 7.90 9.66 -6.16
N MET A 43 7.18 10.45 -5.37
CA MET A 43 6.69 10.04 -4.03
C MET A 43 5.48 9.08 -4.07
N MET A 44 4.84 8.88 -5.23
CA MET A 44 3.61 8.08 -5.40
C MET A 44 3.89 6.68 -5.99
N SER A 45 5.01 6.06 -5.57
CA SER A 45 5.63 4.85 -6.16
C SER A 45 4.66 3.88 -6.86
N GLY A 46 4.60 3.94 -8.19
CA GLY A 46 3.81 3.04 -9.04
C GLY A 46 2.28 3.21 -9.05
N ALA A 47 1.67 3.87 -8.05
CA ALA A 47 0.21 3.93 -7.85
C ALA A 47 -0.55 4.85 -8.84
N ILE A 48 0.11 5.40 -9.87
CA ILE A 48 -0.48 6.37 -10.81
C ILE A 48 -1.24 5.63 -11.92
N GLN A 49 -2.52 5.33 -11.68
CA GLN A 49 -3.47 5.06 -12.77
C GLN A 49 -3.75 6.36 -13.55
N LEU A 50 -4.09 6.23 -14.84
CA LEU A 50 -4.49 7.34 -15.70
C LEU A 50 -6.00 7.57 -15.59
N GLU A 51 -6.42 8.77 -15.19
CA GLU A 51 -7.85 9.14 -15.13
C GLU A 51 -8.52 9.18 -16.53
N ASP A 52 -7.73 9.33 -17.59
CA ASP A 52 -8.16 9.34 -18.99
C ASP A 52 -6.98 8.88 -19.87
N ALA A 53 -7.27 8.23 -21.00
CA ALA A 53 -6.35 7.39 -21.78
C ALA A 53 -5.04 8.09 -22.24
N LEU A 54 -5.00 9.44 -22.26
CA LEU A 54 -3.80 10.23 -22.56
C LEU A 54 -3.53 11.38 -21.57
N SER A 55 -4.11 11.36 -20.35
CA SER A 55 -3.90 12.41 -19.34
C SER A 55 -3.97 11.92 -17.89
N PHE A 56 -3.08 12.48 -17.06
CA PHE A 56 -2.98 12.21 -15.62
C PHE A 56 -3.99 12.99 -14.75
N GLU A 57 -4.75 13.91 -15.35
CA GLU A 57 -5.67 14.85 -14.69
C GLU A 57 -6.84 15.10 -15.66
N ALA A 58 -7.95 14.38 -15.49
CA ALA A 58 -9.16 14.46 -16.30
C ALA A 58 -10.02 15.66 -15.85
N LYS A 59 -9.67 16.87 -16.32
CA LYS A 59 -10.43 18.09 -16.02
C LYS A 59 -11.91 17.99 -16.45
N PHE A 60 -12.19 17.22 -17.50
CA PHE A 60 -13.55 16.86 -17.89
C PHE A 60 -13.71 15.35 -17.62
N PRO A 61 -14.62 14.93 -16.71
CA PRO A 61 -14.80 13.53 -16.40
C PRO A 61 -15.39 12.78 -17.60
N ILE A 62 -14.98 11.53 -17.78
CA ILE A 62 -15.45 10.66 -18.86
C ILE A 62 -16.20 9.50 -18.22
N THR A 63 -17.47 9.32 -18.58
CA THR A 63 -18.34 8.28 -18.01
C THR A 63 -18.62 7.15 -19.02
N PRO A 64 -18.92 5.91 -18.57
CA PRO A 64 -19.02 4.74 -19.46
C PRO A 64 -20.12 4.82 -20.53
N ASP A 65 -21.13 5.66 -20.30
CA ASP A 65 -22.29 5.90 -21.17
C ASP A 65 -22.01 6.86 -22.35
N MET A 66 -20.93 7.65 -22.30
CA MET A 66 -20.60 8.61 -23.37
C MET A 66 -20.38 7.92 -24.73
N SER A 67 -20.78 8.55 -25.84
CA SER A 67 -20.51 7.97 -27.17
C SER A 67 -19.01 7.96 -27.48
N THR A 68 -18.57 7.10 -28.40
CA THR A 68 -17.14 7.03 -28.81
C THR A 68 -16.63 8.37 -29.34
N LEU A 69 -17.48 9.17 -29.99
CA LEU A 69 -17.12 10.50 -30.48
C LEU A 69 -16.98 11.52 -29.33
N ASP A 70 -17.84 11.44 -28.33
CA ASP A 70 -17.76 12.31 -27.14
C ASP A 70 -16.52 11.97 -26.31
N ARG A 71 -16.20 10.68 -26.13
CA ARG A 71 -14.95 10.23 -25.48
C ARG A 71 -13.72 10.79 -26.22
N ILE A 72 -13.64 10.62 -27.54
CA ILE A 72 -12.54 11.17 -28.35
C ILE A 72 -12.45 12.71 -28.18
N PHE A 73 -13.58 13.41 -28.16
CA PHE A 73 -13.63 14.87 -27.98
C PHE A 73 -13.14 15.32 -26.60
N TRP A 74 -13.67 14.73 -25.52
CA TRP A 74 -13.30 15.07 -24.15
C TRP A 74 -11.86 14.65 -23.82
N SER A 75 -11.40 13.46 -24.23
CA SER A 75 -10.00 13.07 -24.12
C SER A 75 -9.07 14.00 -24.90
N THR A 76 -9.50 14.55 -26.05
CA THR A 76 -8.69 15.55 -26.79
C THR A 76 -8.57 16.84 -25.98
N LEU A 77 -9.65 17.29 -25.32
CA LEU A 77 -9.63 18.48 -24.46
C LEU A 77 -8.81 18.28 -23.18
N ASN A 78 -8.90 17.11 -22.54
CA ASN A 78 -8.07 16.73 -21.40
C ASN A 78 -6.59 16.67 -21.80
N TRP A 79 -6.24 16.01 -22.90
CA TRP A 79 -4.87 15.98 -23.43
C TRP A 79 -4.32 17.38 -23.71
N VAL A 80 -5.10 18.27 -24.35
CA VAL A 80 -4.71 19.67 -24.56
C VAL A 80 -4.52 20.38 -23.21
N ASN A 81 -5.41 20.16 -22.23
CA ASN A 81 -5.33 20.76 -20.90
C ASN A 81 -4.05 20.33 -20.15
N THR A 82 -3.67 19.06 -20.18
CA THR A 82 -2.43 18.53 -19.57
C THR A 82 -1.20 19.08 -20.30
N ASN A 83 -1.20 19.08 -21.63
CA ASN A 83 -0.01 19.41 -22.43
C ASN A 83 0.20 20.93 -22.66
N LYS A 84 -0.78 21.80 -22.38
CA LYS A 84 -0.71 23.25 -22.66
C LYS A 84 0.55 23.95 -22.14
N LYS A 85 1.04 23.60 -20.94
CA LYS A 85 2.25 24.20 -20.34
C LYS A 85 3.48 23.86 -21.18
N GLY A 86 3.65 22.58 -21.52
CA GLY A 86 4.76 22.07 -22.34
C GLY A 86 4.72 22.57 -23.79
N MET A 87 3.54 22.58 -24.43
CA MET A 87 3.37 23.10 -25.80
C MET A 87 3.72 24.60 -25.87
N THR A 88 3.24 25.40 -24.92
CA THR A 88 3.52 26.85 -24.87
C THR A 88 5.02 27.12 -24.70
N PHE A 89 5.69 26.41 -23.78
CA PHE A 89 7.14 26.48 -23.61
C PHE A 89 7.88 26.08 -24.89
N GLY A 90 7.54 24.92 -25.48
CA GLY A 90 8.22 24.39 -26.67
C GLY A 90 8.17 25.34 -27.88
N VAL A 91 7.03 25.99 -28.13
CA VAL A 91 6.87 26.98 -29.21
C VAL A 91 7.75 28.22 -28.98
N LEU A 92 7.73 28.79 -27.77
CA LEU A 92 8.51 29.97 -27.41
C LEU A 92 10.02 29.68 -27.40
N PHE A 93 10.41 28.52 -26.88
CA PHE A 93 11.80 28.07 -26.78
C PHE A 93 12.38 27.72 -28.16
N ALA A 94 11.64 27.03 -29.02
CA ALA A 94 12.06 26.77 -30.40
C ALA A 94 12.29 28.07 -31.19
N ALA A 95 11.41 29.07 -31.03
CA ALA A 95 11.59 30.38 -31.63
C ALA A 95 12.84 31.11 -31.10
N ALA A 96 13.12 31.02 -29.79
CA ALA A 96 14.32 31.61 -29.17
C ALA A 96 15.59 30.92 -29.68
N PHE A 97 15.58 29.59 -29.71
CA PHE A 97 16.71 28.77 -30.12
C PHE A 97 17.06 28.96 -31.60
N LEU A 98 16.09 28.94 -32.51
CA LEU A 98 16.31 29.24 -33.93
C LEU A 98 16.81 30.68 -34.17
N THR A 99 16.36 31.63 -33.34
CA THR A 99 16.85 33.01 -33.37
C THR A 99 18.32 33.08 -32.96
N ALA A 100 18.73 32.42 -31.87
CA ALA A 100 20.12 32.34 -31.46
C ALA A 100 20.99 31.61 -32.52
N LEU A 101 20.49 30.51 -33.09
CA LEU A 101 21.17 29.72 -34.12
C LEU A 101 21.50 30.55 -35.36
N SER A 102 20.58 31.47 -35.75
CA SER A 102 20.73 32.30 -36.97
C SER A 102 21.96 33.23 -36.98
N TYR A 103 22.53 33.55 -35.81
CA TYR A 103 23.69 34.43 -35.69
C TYR A 103 25.03 33.69 -35.58
N LEU A 104 25.03 32.35 -35.56
CA LEU A 104 26.25 31.53 -35.53
C LEU A 104 26.87 31.37 -36.93
N ARG A 105 28.19 31.34 -37.02
CA ARG A 105 28.88 30.88 -38.25
C ARG A 105 28.79 29.37 -38.31
N ALA A 106 28.08 28.85 -39.31
CA ALA A 106 27.89 27.43 -39.52
C ALA A 106 29.25 26.69 -39.51
N LYS A 107 29.40 25.77 -38.55
CA LYS A 107 30.58 24.91 -38.40
C LYS A 107 30.13 23.47 -38.31
N SER A 108 30.04 22.84 -39.47
CA SER A 108 30.06 21.39 -39.55
C SER A 108 31.51 20.89 -39.60
N PHE A 109 31.76 19.75 -38.96
CA PHE A 109 33.06 19.08 -39.02
C PHE A 109 33.19 18.32 -40.34
N ARG A 110 34.43 18.01 -40.75
CA ARG A 110 34.65 17.12 -41.92
C ARG A 110 34.18 15.68 -41.62
N ASN A 111 34.40 15.19 -40.40
CA ASN A 111 34.00 13.86 -39.94
C ASN A 111 32.51 13.79 -39.53
N GLY A 112 31.75 12.85 -40.10
CA GLY A 112 30.34 12.61 -39.76
C GLY A 112 30.10 12.24 -38.29
N LEU A 113 31.02 11.52 -37.64
CA LEU A 113 30.92 11.18 -36.21
C LEU A 113 30.92 12.43 -35.32
N ALA A 114 31.83 13.38 -35.59
CA ALA A 114 31.89 14.64 -34.85
C ALA A 114 30.65 15.53 -35.07
N ASN A 115 30.06 15.48 -36.27
CA ASN A 115 28.77 16.13 -36.52
C ASN A 115 27.62 15.45 -35.77
N SER A 116 27.62 14.12 -35.66
CA SER A 116 26.58 13.35 -34.96
C SER A 116 26.64 13.58 -33.45
N PHE A 117 27.85 13.58 -32.87
CA PHE A 117 28.09 13.95 -31.48
C PHE A 117 27.71 15.41 -31.17
N LEU A 118 27.99 16.35 -32.09
CA LEU A 118 27.48 17.73 -31.97
C LEU A 118 25.94 17.76 -31.94
N GLY A 119 25.28 16.90 -32.72
CA GLY A 119 23.82 16.78 -32.71
C GLY A 119 23.29 16.23 -31.38
N LEU A 120 23.92 15.18 -30.84
CA LEU A 120 23.62 14.64 -29.50
C LEU A 120 23.68 15.73 -28.43
N VAL A 121 24.79 16.48 -28.36
CA VAL A 121 25.00 17.57 -27.38
C VAL A 121 24.00 18.72 -27.55
N ILE A 122 23.55 19.00 -28.79
CA ILE A 122 22.50 19.99 -29.05
C ILE A 122 21.11 19.46 -28.65
N GLY A 123 20.81 18.19 -28.93
CA GLY A 123 19.48 17.60 -28.78
C GLY A 123 19.08 17.31 -27.34
N THR A 124 19.93 16.61 -26.57
CA THR A 124 19.68 16.22 -25.16
C THR A 124 19.10 17.35 -24.27
N PRO A 125 19.64 18.58 -24.26
CA PRO A 125 19.11 19.66 -23.44
C PRO A 125 17.84 20.34 -23.98
N LEU A 126 17.37 20.03 -25.20
CA LEU A 126 16.11 20.59 -25.71
C LEU A 126 14.90 20.09 -24.90
N GLY A 127 14.90 18.82 -24.51
CA GLY A 127 13.85 18.24 -23.65
C GLY A 127 12.44 18.32 -24.23
N VAL A 128 12.30 18.25 -25.55
CA VAL A 128 11.02 18.27 -26.24
C VAL A 128 10.75 16.98 -27.02
N CYS A 129 9.48 16.68 -27.27
CA CYS A 129 9.02 15.50 -28.00
C CYS A 129 9.62 15.37 -29.41
N VAL A 130 9.62 14.18 -30.03
CA VAL A 130 10.18 14.00 -31.38
C VAL A 130 9.51 14.92 -32.42
N ASN A 131 8.18 15.09 -32.31
CA ASN A 131 7.40 16.00 -33.15
C ASN A 131 7.76 17.48 -32.92
N CYS A 132 8.17 17.81 -31.70
CA CYS A 132 8.59 19.14 -31.29
C CYS A 132 10.02 19.45 -31.80
N ALA A 133 10.87 18.43 -31.91
CA ALA A 133 12.24 18.53 -32.37
C ALA A 133 12.36 18.56 -33.91
N ALA A 134 11.47 17.90 -34.65
CA ALA A 134 11.53 17.84 -36.12
C ALA A 134 11.55 19.21 -36.84
N PRO A 135 10.76 20.24 -36.45
CA PRO A 135 10.87 21.58 -37.02
C PRO A 135 12.20 22.28 -36.70
N ILE A 136 12.73 22.06 -35.50
CA ILE A 136 14.03 22.60 -35.07
C ILE A 136 15.14 21.98 -35.93
N ALA A 137 15.09 20.66 -36.13
CA ALA A 137 16.00 19.91 -36.99
C ALA A 137 15.94 20.41 -38.45
N ARG A 138 14.73 20.58 -39.02
CA ARG A 138 14.55 21.20 -40.35
C ARG A 138 15.22 22.58 -40.41
N GLY A 139 15.00 23.41 -39.39
CA GLY A 139 15.63 24.73 -39.25
C GLY A 139 17.16 24.67 -39.23
N MET A 140 17.74 23.75 -38.44
CA MET A 140 19.19 23.51 -38.39
C MET A 140 19.76 23.15 -39.77
N TYR A 141 19.13 22.23 -40.49
CA TYR A 141 19.58 21.83 -41.83
C TYR A 141 19.52 22.99 -42.83
N THR A 142 18.41 23.73 -42.87
CA THR A 142 18.30 24.95 -43.71
C THR A 142 19.26 26.06 -43.28
N GLY A 143 19.70 26.07 -42.01
CA GLY A 143 20.74 26.95 -41.48
C GLY A 143 22.18 26.50 -41.77
N GLY A 144 22.38 25.47 -42.59
CA GLY A 144 23.70 25.00 -43.01
C GLY A 144 24.38 23.99 -42.07
N PHE A 145 23.66 23.42 -41.09
CA PHE A 145 24.14 22.24 -40.38
C PHE A 145 24.04 20.99 -41.28
N ARG A 146 24.95 20.04 -41.08
CA ARG A 146 24.93 18.78 -41.82
C ARG A 146 23.77 17.88 -41.37
N ALA A 147 23.38 16.95 -42.24
CA ALA A 147 22.32 15.97 -41.97
C ALA A 147 22.61 15.13 -40.71
N GLU A 148 23.89 14.77 -40.49
CA GLU A 148 24.35 14.07 -39.28
C GLU A 148 23.98 14.80 -37.98
N THR A 149 24.32 16.09 -37.86
CA THR A 149 23.99 16.91 -36.67
C THR A 149 22.48 17.08 -36.52
N THR A 150 21.78 17.25 -37.64
CA THR A 150 20.34 17.47 -37.69
C THR A 150 19.56 16.27 -37.15
N LEU A 151 19.82 15.07 -37.70
CA LEU A 151 19.09 13.86 -37.33
C LEU A 151 19.46 13.41 -35.90
N SER A 152 20.73 13.52 -35.52
CA SER A 152 21.18 13.17 -34.16
C SER A 152 20.52 14.04 -33.08
N ALA A 153 20.35 15.34 -33.34
CA ALA A 153 19.66 16.25 -32.39
C ALA A 153 18.17 15.93 -32.26
N MET A 154 17.50 15.57 -33.36
CA MET A 154 16.09 15.21 -33.38
C MET A 154 15.78 13.98 -32.52
N ILE A 155 16.65 12.96 -32.58
CA ILE A 155 16.48 11.69 -31.85
C ILE A 155 16.88 11.84 -30.37
N ALA A 156 17.95 12.59 -30.07
CA ALA A 156 18.44 12.78 -28.70
C ALA A 156 17.48 13.58 -27.79
N SER A 157 16.71 14.52 -28.35
CA SER A 157 15.81 15.41 -27.59
C SER A 157 14.76 14.68 -26.72
N PRO A 158 13.98 13.71 -27.24
CA PRO A 158 13.07 12.93 -26.42
C PRO A 158 13.75 11.79 -25.65
N THR A 159 14.75 11.11 -26.24
CA THR A 159 15.27 9.83 -25.72
C THR A 159 16.31 9.96 -24.60
N LEU A 160 17.14 11.00 -24.63
CA LEU A 160 18.29 11.18 -23.73
C LEU A 160 18.15 12.40 -22.83
N ASN A 161 16.94 12.99 -22.73
CA ASN A 161 16.69 14.04 -21.77
C ASN A 161 16.70 13.50 -20.33
N VAL A 162 17.31 14.24 -19.40
CA VAL A 162 17.47 13.81 -17.99
C VAL A 162 16.17 13.36 -17.33
N VAL A 163 15.03 13.96 -17.66
CA VAL A 163 13.71 13.61 -17.09
C VAL A 163 13.17 12.29 -17.65
N VAL A 164 13.38 12.05 -18.95
CA VAL A 164 12.98 10.78 -19.56
C VAL A 164 13.92 9.67 -19.09
N LEU A 165 15.20 9.97 -18.86
CA LEU A 165 16.17 9.05 -18.27
C LEU A 165 15.83 8.69 -16.82
N THR A 166 15.47 9.65 -15.95
CA THR A 166 15.05 9.31 -14.58
C THR A 166 13.77 8.48 -14.59
N MET A 167 12.74 8.90 -15.33
CA MET A 167 11.51 8.11 -15.48
C MET A 167 11.76 6.71 -16.06
N LEU A 168 12.73 6.56 -16.98
CA LEU A 168 13.12 5.28 -17.56
C LEU A 168 13.76 4.35 -16.53
N PHE A 169 14.65 4.86 -15.68
CA PHE A 169 15.27 4.07 -14.61
C PHE A 169 14.33 3.81 -13.41
N SER A 170 13.30 4.66 -13.19
CA SER A 170 12.29 4.44 -12.15
C SER A 170 11.14 3.52 -12.57
N LEU A 171 10.86 3.36 -13.87
CA LEU A 171 9.69 2.60 -14.34
C LEU A 171 10.04 1.33 -15.14
N MET A 172 11.25 1.22 -15.69
CA MET A 172 11.67 0.03 -16.45
C MET A 172 12.69 -0.81 -15.66
N PRO A 173 12.66 -2.15 -15.78
CA PRO A 173 13.76 -3.01 -15.36
C PRO A 173 15.11 -2.52 -15.91
N PHE A 174 16.15 -2.53 -15.07
CA PHE A 174 17.43 -1.89 -15.37
C PHE A 174 18.05 -2.27 -16.73
N TYR A 175 17.92 -3.53 -17.15
CA TYR A 175 18.42 -4.00 -18.46
C TYR A 175 17.61 -3.42 -19.64
N MET A 176 16.30 -3.22 -19.51
CA MET A 176 15.47 -2.55 -20.54
C MET A 176 15.82 -1.06 -20.63
N ALA A 177 16.02 -0.39 -19.49
CA ALA A 177 16.47 0.99 -19.42
C ALA A 177 17.84 1.18 -20.11
N VAL A 178 18.83 0.35 -19.75
CA VAL A 178 20.16 0.34 -20.37
C VAL A 178 20.08 0.01 -21.87
N THR A 179 19.30 -1.00 -22.28
CA THR A 179 19.13 -1.36 -23.70
C THR A 179 18.54 -0.20 -24.50
N LYS A 180 17.53 0.53 -24.00
CA LYS A 180 17.01 1.74 -24.68
C LYS A 180 18.10 2.77 -24.91
N ILE A 181 18.91 3.07 -23.89
CA ILE A 181 19.97 4.08 -23.94
C ILE A 181 21.08 3.66 -24.91
N VAL A 182 21.58 2.43 -24.78
CA VAL A 182 22.66 1.88 -25.61
C VAL A 182 22.25 1.83 -27.09
N LEU A 183 21.05 1.37 -27.41
CA LEU A 183 20.56 1.32 -28.79
C LEU A 183 20.26 2.73 -29.35
N SER A 184 19.78 3.67 -28.54
CA SER A 184 19.60 5.07 -28.95
C SER A 184 20.95 5.71 -29.31
N LEU A 185 21.97 5.51 -28.48
CA LEU A 185 23.34 5.97 -28.74
C LEU A 185 23.95 5.28 -29.98
N ALA A 186 23.67 3.99 -30.20
CA ALA A 186 24.11 3.27 -31.39
C ALA A 186 23.47 3.82 -32.68
N ILE A 187 22.19 4.21 -32.65
CA ILE A 187 21.55 4.90 -33.79
C ILE A 187 22.17 6.28 -33.99
N ILE A 188 22.27 7.09 -32.93
CA ILE A 188 22.75 8.47 -32.98
C ILE A 188 24.20 8.56 -33.46
N LEU A 189 25.10 7.70 -32.95
CA LEU A 189 26.54 7.77 -33.22
C LEU A 189 27.01 6.80 -34.32
N GLY A 190 26.27 5.73 -34.61
CA GLY A 190 26.61 4.74 -35.63
C GLY A 190 25.75 4.85 -36.89
N VAL A 191 24.44 4.68 -36.74
CA VAL A 191 23.53 4.51 -37.89
C VAL A 191 23.27 5.83 -38.63
N VAL A 192 23.04 6.94 -37.93
CA VAL A 192 22.86 8.27 -38.56
C VAL A 192 24.05 8.66 -39.46
N PRO A 193 25.32 8.66 -39.00
CA PRO A 193 26.45 8.96 -39.87
C PRO A 193 26.74 7.88 -40.95
N LEU A 194 26.15 6.69 -40.86
CA LEU A 194 26.17 5.70 -41.94
C LEU A 194 25.12 6.01 -43.01
N ILE A 195 23.87 6.28 -42.63
CA ILE A 195 22.78 6.68 -43.55
C ILE A 195 23.21 7.92 -44.36
N CYS A 196 23.79 8.93 -43.70
CA CYS A 196 24.24 10.17 -44.34
C CYS A 196 25.39 9.98 -45.37
N ARG A 197 26.04 8.80 -45.46
CA ARG A 197 26.97 8.48 -46.54
C ARG A 197 26.27 8.00 -47.83
N PHE A 198 25.05 7.49 -47.71
CA PHE A 198 24.25 6.98 -48.84
C PHE A 198 23.18 7.97 -49.33
N LEU A 199 22.96 9.06 -48.60
CA LEU A 199 22.16 10.19 -49.09
C LEU A 199 22.92 10.92 -50.21
N PRO A 200 22.22 11.41 -51.25
CA PRO A 200 22.85 12.28 -52.24
C PRO A 200 23.43 13.50 -51.53
N GLN A 201 24.67 13.88 -51.84
CA GLN A 201 25.19 15.18 -51.46
C GLN A 201 24.56 16.25 -52.35
N THR A 202 23.28 16.55 -52.09
CA THR A 202 22.66 17.81 -52.50
C THR A 202 23.40 18.92 -51.77
N GLN A 203 24.46 19.41 -52.40
CA GLN A 203 25.03 20.70 -52.07
C GLN A 203 23.88 21.70 -52.21
N ILE A 204 23.36 22.20 -51.09
CA ILE A 204 22.60 23.44 -51.08
C ILE A 204 23.52 24.43 -51.81
N PRO A 205 23.08 25.04 -52.93
CA PRO A 205 23.95 25.95 -53.67
C PRO A 205 24.49 26.97 -52.69
N ALA A 206 25.82 27.10 -52.62
CA ALA A 206 26.40 28.24 -51.94
C ALA A 206 25.76 29.49 -52.58
N PRO A 207 25.24 30.44 -51.79
CA PRO A 207 24.71 31.67 -52.38
C PRO A 207 25.83 32.26 -53.23
N ASP A 208 25.54 32.48 -54.53
CA ASP A 208 26.58 32.86 -55.48
C ASP A 208 27.04 34.28 -55.20
N LEU A 209 27.99 34.40 -54.28
CA LEU A 209 28.80 35.57 -54.04
C LEU A 209 29.91 35.62 -55.11
N SER A 210 29.53 35.47 -56.38
CA SER A 210 30.31 35.97 -57.49
C SER A 210 30.46 37.49 -57.27
N PRO A 211 31.69 38.02 -57.16
CA PRO A 211 31.90 39.38 -56.66
C PRO A 211 31.62 40.44 -57.74
N GLN A 212 30.35 40.60 -58.09
CA GLN A 212 29.86 41.65 -58.97
C GLN A 212 29.67 42.98 -58.21
N THR A 213 30.78 43.68 -57.93
CA THR A 213 30.91 45.16 -58.05
C THR A 213 32.31 45.63 -57.62
N PRO A 214 32.81 46.77 -58.13
CA PRO A 214 34.20 47.17 -57.97
C PRO A 214 34.43 48.00 -56.70
N TRP A 215 34.90 47.36 -55.63
CA TRP A 215 35.31 48.02 -54.38
C TRP A 215 36.82 47.87 -54.19
N THR A 216 37.49 48.97 -53.82
CA THR A 216 38.95 49.06 -53.68
C THR A 216 39.41 48.72 -52.27
N GLN A 217 40.71 48.45 -52.10
CA GLN A 217 41.23 47.97 -50.81
C GLN A 217 41.11 49.01 -49.67
N ALA A 218 40.92 50.29 -49.99
CA ALA A 218 40.67 51.35 -49.01
C ALA A 218 39.26 51.26 -48.37
N GLU A 219 38.29 50.69 -49.08
CA GLU A 219 36.91 50.54 -48.59
C GLU A 219 36.79 49.31 -47.66
N LEU A 220 37.62 48.28 -47.90
CA LEU A 220 37.78 47.12 -47.00
C LEU A 220 38.38 47.46 -45.63
N THR A 221 38.98 48.65 -45.45
CA THR A 221 39.53 49.11 -44.17
C THR A 221 38.54 49.86 -43.26
N GLN A 222 37.30 50.11 -43.70
CA GLN A 222 36.26 50.60 -42.78
C GLN A 222 35.72 49.46 -41.92
N ALA A 223 35.97 49.51 -40.62
CA ALA A 223 35.34 48.59 -39.67
C ALA A 223 33.81 48.79 -39.70
N ALA A 224 33.07 47.74 -40.07
CA ALA A 224 31.60 47.79 -40.11
C ALA A 224 31.06 48.31 -38.76
N PRO A 225 30.21 49.36 -38.75
CA PRO A 225 29.88 50.09 -37.54
C PRO A 225 29.22 49.15 -36.52
N SER A 226 29.71 49.18 -35.28
CA SER A 226 29.23 48.28 -34.24
C SER A 226 27.74 48.56 -33.95
N GLU A 227 26.89 47.58 -34.18
CA GLU A 227 25.44 47.69 -34.04
C GLU A 227 25.03 48.32 -32.69
N SER A 228 24.09 49.27 -32.69
CA SER A 228 23.60 49.86 -31.43
C SER A 228 22.75 48.86 -30.64
N ILE A 229 22.65 48.99 -29.32
CA ILE A 229 21.84 48.06 -28.50
C ILE A 229 20.37 48.09 -28.95
N VAL A 230 19.85 49.26 -29.33
CA VAL A 230 18.48 49.41 -29.86
C VAL A 230 18.30 48.69 -31.19
N GLN A 231 19.28 48.79 -32.11
CA GLN A 231 19.27 48.05 -33.38
C GLN A 231 19.35 46.54 -33.17
N ALA A 232 20.18 46.09 -32.22
CA ALA A 232 20.30 44.68 -31.88
C ALA A 232 19.01 44.12 -31.26
N VAL A 233 18.35 44.86 -30.35
CA VAL A 233 17.05 44.48 -29.77
C VAL A 233 15.97 44.43 -30.85
N ILE A 234 15.83 45.45 -31.70
CA ILE A 234 14.84 45.45 -32.80
C ILE A 234 15.14 44.30 -33.79
N GLY A 235 16.41 44.01 -34.06
CA GLY A 235 16.85 42.89 -34.87
C GLY A 235 16.43 41.54 -34.30
N VAL A 236 16.71 41.30 -33.01
CA VAL A 236 16.33 40.06 -32.31
C VAL A 236 14.82 39.92 -32.21
N VAL A 237 14.09 40.98 -31.86
CA VAL A 237 12.62 40.95 -31.79
C VAL A 237 12.01 40.63 -33.16
N ARG A 238 12.52 41.23 -34.25
CA ARG A 238 12.04 40.94 -35.61
C ARG A 238 12.36 39.51 -36.06
N THR A 239 13.56 39.00 -35.80
CA THR A 239 13.93 37.61 -36.12
C THR A 239 13.14 36.62 -35.26
N TYR A 240 12.96 36.90 -33.96
CA TYR A 240 12.17 36.10 -33.03
C TYR A 240 10.70 36.04 -33.43
N ALA A 241 10.08 37.17 -33.76
CA ALA A 241 8.69 37.21 -34.23
C ALA A 241 8.48 36.43 -35.53
N ALA A 242 9.44 36.50 -36.47
CA ALA A 242 9.39 35.71 -37.70
C ALA A 242 9.53 34.20 -37.43
N ASN A 243 10.47 33.79 -36.57
CA ASN A 243 10.68 32.40 -36.18
C ASN A 243 9.50 31.85 -35.36
N PHE A 244 8.94 32.65 -34.45
CA PHE A 244 7.75 32.32 -33.68
C PHE A 244 6.52 32.13 -34.58
N TRP A 245 6.26 33.06 -35.51
CA TRP A 245 5.16 32.93 -36.46
C TRP A 245 5.32 31.72 -37.38
N TYR A 246 6.56 31.41 -37.81
CA TYR A 246 6.88 30.19 -38.55
C TYR A 246 6.57 28.92 -37.73
N ILE A 247 7.05 28.83 -36.49
CA ILE A 247 6.78 27.67 -35.61
C ILE A 247 5.28 27.55 -35.31
N VAL A 248 4.58 28.64 -34.97
CA VAL A 248 3.13 28.64 -34.74
C VAL A 248 2.38 28.13 -35.97
N LYS A 249 2.62 28.71 -37.15
CA LYS A 249 1.92 28.34 -38.39
C LYS A 249 2.18 26.91 -38.84
N MET A 250 3.42 26.40 -38.66
CA MET A 250 3.83 25.10 -39.18
C MET A 250 3.71 23.94 -38.18
N THR A 251 3.70 24.22 -36.87
CA THR A 251 3.84 23.18 -35.83
C THR A 251 2.58 23.03 -34.99
N VAL A 252 1.93 24.12 -34.56
CA VAL A 252 0.79 24.05 -33.63
C VAL A 252 -0.42 23.30 -34.24
N PRO A 253 -0.83 23.50 -35.51
CA PRO A 253 -1.88 22.70 -36.13
C PRO A 253 -1.57 21.20 -36.16
N LEU A 254 -0.28 20.84 -36.28
CA LEU A 254 0.17 19.46 -36.37
C LEU A 254 0.38 18.82 -35.00
N MET A 255 0.67 19.61 -33.95
CA MET A 255 0.59 19.16 -32.55
C MET A 255 -0.84 18.84 -32.13
N LEU A 256 -1.81 19.69 -32.50
CA LEU A 256 -3.23 19.44 -32.21
C LEU A 256 -3.78 18.24 -33.00
N MET A 257 -3.43 18.13 -34.29
CA MET A 257 -3.75 16.95 -35.10
C MET A 257 -3.11 15.67 -34.54
N ALA A 258 -1.89 15.74 -34.03
CA ALA A 258 -1.21 14.60 -33.39
C ALA A 258 -1.91 14.18 -32.08
N GLY A 259 -2.35 15.12 -31.24
CA GLY A 259 -3.15 14.83 -30.05
C GLY A 259 -4.47 14.14 -30.39
N PHE A 260 -5.22 14.70 -31.35
CA PHE A 260 -6.47 14.12 -31.83
C PHE A 260 -6.31 12.73 -32.45
N LEU A 261 -5.27 12.50 -33.27
CA LEU A 261 -4.98 11.17 -33.81
C LEU A 261 -4.54 10.19 -32.71
N GLY A 262 -3.85 10.68 -31.67
CA GLY A 262 -3.54 9.92 -30.47
C GLY A 262 -4.80 9.46 -29.72
N THR A 263 -5.74 10.36 -29.44
CA THR A 263 -7.00 10.02 -28.75
C THR A 263 -7.90 9.13 -29.60
N VAL A 264 -7.96 9.34 -30.91
CA VAL A 264 -8.66 8.43 -31.84
C VAL A 264 -8.09 7.02 -31.74
N VAL A 265 -6.76 6.85 -31.69
CA VAL A 265 -6.13 5.53 -31.51
C VAL A 265 -6.41 4.97 -30.11
N ALA A 266 -6.23 5.77 -29.05
CA ALA A 266 -6.35 5.33 -27.66
C ALA A 266 -7.80 4.98 -27.22
N VAL A 267 -8.81 5.56 -27.88
CA VAL A 267 -10.24 5.24 -27.62
C VAL A 267 -10.75 4.11 -28.53
N ILE A 268 -10.08 3.81 -29.66
CA ILE A 268 -10.49 2.76 -30.60
C ILE A 268 -9.74 1.43 -30.39
N LEU A 269 -8.57 1.42 -29.75
CA LEU A 269 -7.92 0.19 -29.25
C LEU A 269 -8.20 0.00 -27.76
N PRO A 270 -9.05 -0.97 -27.36
CA PRO A 270 -9.16 -1.38 -25.96
C PRO A 270 -7.84 -2.02 -25.50
N ALA A 271 -7.39 -1.71 -24.28
CA ALA A 271 -6.22 -2.39 -23.70
C ALA A 271 -6.43 -3.92 -23.62
N GLU A 272 -7.68 -4.33 -23.37
CA GLU A 272 -8.16 -5.72 -23.37
C GLU A 272 -7.79 -6.51 -24.64
N MET A 273 -7.70 -5.88 -25.82
CA MET A 273 -7.32 -6.56 -27.07
C MET A 273 -5.83 -6.94 -27.16
N ILE A 274 -4.99 -6.48 -26.22
CA ILE A 274 -3.52 -6.60 -26.29
C ILE A 274 -2.97 -7.55 -25.21
N MET A 275 -3.65 -7.72 -24.07
CA MET A 275 -3.09 -8.38 -22.88
C MET A 275 -2.87 -9.90 -23.03
N ASP A 276 -3.71 -10.62 -23.79
CA ASP A 276 -3.62 -12.08 -23.96
C ASP A 276 -2.79 -12.54 -25.19
N LEU A 277 -2.03 -11.65 -25.85
CA LEU A 277 -1.25 -12.02 -27.05
C LEU A 277 0.11 -12.65 -26.67
N PRO A 278 0.36 -13.95 -26.92
CA PRO A 278 1.65 -14.58 -26.61
C PRO A 278 2.77 -14.09 -27.52
N PHE A 279 4.02 -14.05 -27.04
CA PHE A 279 5.16 -13.55 -27.81
C PHE A 279 5.33 -14.23 -29.18
N SER A 280 5.18 -13.44 -30.24
CA SER A 280 5.33 -13.88 -31.62
C SER A 280 6.03 -12.81 -32.45
N VAL A 281 6.90 -13.24 -33.36
CA VAL A 281 7.64 -12.34 -34.27
C VAL A 281 6.68 -11.55 -35.19
N PHE A 282 5.50 -12.10 -35.49
CA PHE A 282 4.47 -11.41 -36.30
C PHE A 282 3.87 -10.21 -35.55
N VAL A 283 3.34 -10.42 -34.33
CA VAL A 283 2.77 -9.32 -33.52
C VAL A 283 3.84 -8.30 -33.15
N LEU A 284 5.08 -8.75 -32.89
CA LEU A 284 6.23 -7.86 -32.66
C LEU A 284 6.46 -6.90 -33.84
N ILE A 285 6.41 -7.40 -35.08
CA ILE A 285 6.53 -6.57 -36.29
C ILE A 285 5.36 -5.59 -36.41
N VAL A 286 4.13 -6.00 -36.09
CA VAL A 286 2.95 -5.11 -36.10
C VAL A 286 3.09 -3.99 -35.07
N LEU A 287 3.45 -4.31 -33.82
CA LEU A 287 3.64 -3.32 -32.75
C LEU A 287 4.80 -2.35 -33.05
N VAL A 288 5.89 -2.84 -33.65
CA VAL A 288 6.98 -1.99 -34.15
C VAL A 288 6.50 -1.03 -35.24
N LEU A 289 5.68 -1.49 -36.19
CA LEU A 289 5.13 -0.63 -37.24
C LEU A 289 4.19 0.44 -36.67
N VAL A 290 3.36 0.11 -35.67
CA VAL A 290 2.52 1.09 -34.96
C VAL A 290 3.40 2.10 -34.23
N GLY A 291 4.35 1.63 -33.41
CA GLY A 291 5.18 2.47 -32.55
C GLY A 291 6.12 3.43 -33.29
N VAL A 292 6.61 3.06 -34.49
CA VAL A 292 7.46 3.94 -35.33
C VAL A 292 6.69 5.12 -35.94
N PHE A 293 5.35 5.02 -36.02
CA PHE A 293 4.51 6.00 -36.71
C PHE A 293 3.57 6.79 -35.77
N LEU A 294 3.12 6.21 -34.65
CA LEU A 294 2.25 6.86 -33.67
C LEU A 294 2.90 8.11 -33.05
N PRO A 295 2.23 9.27 -32.98
CA PRO A 295 2.80 10.47 -32.39
C PRO A 295 2.71 10.45 -30.85
N CYS A 296 3.85 10.51 -30.17
CA CYS A 296 3.96 10.40 -28.71
C CYS A 296 4.32 11.73 -28.01
N PRO A 297 3.69 12.08 -26.87
CA PRO A 297 4.20 13.08 -25.92
C PRO A 297 5.57 12.67 -25.31
N ILE A 298 6.34 13.62 -24.79
CA ILE A 298 7.64 13.29 -24.16
C ILE A 298 7.46 12.47 -22.86
N GLY A 299 8.11 11.31 -22.78
CA GLY A 299 8.05 10.42 -21.62
C GLY A 299 6.80 9.53 -21.55
N PHE A 300 5.78 9.76 -22.39
CA PHE A 300 4.61 8.88 -22.48
C PHE A 300 4.99 7.49 -23.05
N ASP A 301 6.03 7.43 -23.86
CA ASP A 301 6.66 6.19 -24.34
C ASP A 301 7.26 5.33 -23.20
N VAL A 302 7.65 5.96 -22.09
CA VAL A 302 8.11 5.27 -20.88
C VAL A 302 6.93 4.93 -19.96
N VAL A 303 6.00 5.86 -19.75
CA VAL A 303 4.83 5.63 -18.87
C VAL A 303 3.91 4.54 -19.43
N MET A 304 3.56 4.59 -20.72
CA MET A 304 2.71 3.57 -21.33
C MET A 304 3.42 2.21 -21.42
N ALA A 305 4.75 2.18 -21.62
CA ALA A 305 5.51 0.94 -21.51
C ALA A 305 5.48 0.38 -20.06
N GLY A 306 5.51 1.25 -19.04
CA GLY A 306 5.40 0.85 -17.63
C GLY A 306 4.02 0.29 -17.30
N ALA A 307 2.97 0.96 -17.75
CA ALA A 307 1.60 0.47 -17.61
C ALA A 307 1.41 -0.89 -18.32
N LEU A 308 1.87 -1.03 -19.57
CA LEU A 308 1.76 -2.28 -20.33
C LEU A 308 2.56 -3.42 -19.70
N LEU A 309 3.74 -3.13 -19.12
CA LEU A 309 4.54 -4.09 -18.37
C LEU A 309 3.83 -4.53 -17.07
N ALA A 310 3.22 -3.59 -16.36
CA ALA A 310 2.44 -3.86 -15.15
C ALA A 310 1.15 -4.66 -15.43
N THR A 311 0.53 -4.48 -16.60
CA THR A 311 -0.58 -5.34 -17.08
C THR A 311 -0.11 -6.69 -17.65
N GLY A 312 1.17 -7.04 -17.51
CA GLY A 312 1.69 -8.36 -17.88
C GLY A 312 1.99 -8.58 -19.37
N LEU A 313 2.06 -7.52 -20.19
CA LEU A 313 2.41 -7.68 -21.61
C LEU A 313 3.86 -8.18 -21.76
N ASP A 314 4.04 -9.18 -22.63
CA ASP A 314 5.33 -9.81 -22.91
C ASP A 314 6.46 -8.78 -23.14
N GLN A 315 7.55 -8.92 -22.40
CA GLN A 315 8.58 -7.87 -22.24
C GLN A 315 9.22 -7.44 -23.57
N GLY A 316 9.31 -8.35 -24.55
CA GLY A 316 9.79 -8.03 -25.87
C GLY A 316 8.87 -7.07 -26.64
N TYR A 317 7.55 -7.14 -26.44
CA TYR A 317 6.61 -6.16 -26.98
C TYR A 317 6.75 -4.81 -26.27
N VAL A 318 6.85 -4.82 -24.94
CA VAL A 318 7.07 -3.61 -24.13
C VAL A 318 8.35 -2.90 -24.58
N MET A 319 9.47 -3.62 -24.70
CA MET A 319 10.76 -3.06 -25.16
C MET A 319 10.67 -2.48 -26.58
N ALA A 320 9.95 -3.15 -27.49
CA ALA A 320 9.78 -2.68 -28.87
C ALA A 320 8.97 -1.38 -28.93
N LEU A 321 7.88 -1.27 -28.16
CA LEU A 321 7.08 -0.05 -28.04
C LEU A 321 7.89 1.07 -27.35
N LEU A 322 8.51 0.76 -26.21
CA LEU A 322 9.39 1.65 -25.43
C LEU A 322 10.52 2.26 -26.28
N PHE A 323 11.06 1.52 -27.24
CA PHE A 323 12.11 2.00 -28.13
C PHE A 323 11.59 2.86 -29.29
N THR A 324 10.44 2.50 -29.87
CA THR A 324 9.94 3.10 -31.11
C THR A 324 9.14 4.38 -30.88
N LEU A 325 8.20 4.37 -29.94
CA LEU A 325 7.24 5.46 -29.68
C LEU A 325 7.87 6.82 -29.37
N GLY A 326 8.99 6.83 -28.64
CA GLY A 326 9.71 8.06 -28.30
C GLY A 326 10.66 8.56 -29.40
N SER A 327 10.96 7.73 -30.39
CA SER A 327 12.14 7.91 -31.29
C SER A 327 11.79 8.38 -32.69
N PHE A 328 10.58 8.12 -33.19
CA PHE A 328 10.13 8.53 -34.53
C PHE A 328 8.60 8.75 -34.58
N SER A 329 8.09 9.22 -35.71
CA SER A 329 6.65 9.37 -35.95
C SER A 329 6.35 9.60 -37.44
N VAL A 330 5.07 9.58 -37.83
CA VAL A 330 4.60 10.08 -39.15
C VAL A 330 5.08 11.51 -39.41
N TYR A 331 5.05 12.40 -38.40
CA TYR A 331 5.45 13.80 -38.61
C TYR A 331 6.96 13.94 -38.82
N SER A 332 7.78 13.23 -38.04
CA SER A 332 9.23 13.17 -38.25
C SER A 332 9.57 12.58 -39.61
N PHE A 333 8.88 11.52 -40.04
CA PHE A 333 9.02 10.95 -41.38
C PHE A 333 8.71 11.97 -42.49
N LEU A 334 7.60 12.71 -42.37
CA LEU A 334 7.20 13.74 -43.35
C LEU A 334 8.20 14.89 -43.40
N ILE A 335 8.66 15.40 -42.25
CA ILE A 335 9.63 16.51 -42.18
C ILE A 335 11.01 16.09 -42.70
N VAL A 336 11.50 14.89 -42.35
CA VAL A 336 12.75 14.34 -42.90
C VAL A 336 12.62 14.13 -44.42
N SER A 337 11.49 13.57 -44.89
CA SER A 337 11.27 13.36 -46.33
C SER A 337 11.20 14.67 -47.13
N GLN A 338 10.66 15.75 -46.55
CA GLN A 338 10.61 17.09 -47.16
C GLN A 338 11.93 17.86 -47.12
N SER A 339 12.86 17.52 -46.21
CA SER A 339 14.09 18.30 -45.99
C SER A 339 15.37 17.58 -46.43
N LEU A 340 15.42 16.26 -46.29
CA LEU A 340 16.56 15.39 -46.60
C LEU A 340 16.21 14.36 -47.69
N GLY A 341 15.00 14.43 -48.25
CA GLY A 341 14.49 13.55 -49.29
C GLY A 341 13.91 12.24 -48.75
N LEU A 342 12.97 11.65 -49.51
CA LEU A 342 12.24 10.44 -49.14
C LEU A 342 13.15 9.25 -48.75
N ARG A 343 14.34 9.13 -49.37
CA ARG A 343 15.34 8.10 -49.02
C ARG A 343 15.82 8.22 -47.58
N ALA A 344 15.98 9.44 -47.04
CA ALA A 344 16.38 9.65 -45.65
C ALA A 344 15.27 9.24 -44.68
N GLY A 345 14.01 9.57 -44.99
CA GLY A 345 12.85 9.19 -44.18
C GLY A 345 12.70 7.67 -44.09
N ILE A 346 12.78 6.96 -45.23
CA ILE A 346 12.66 5.50 -45.30
C ILE A 346 13.83 4.81 -44.58
N LEU A 347 15.07 5.23 -44.83
CA LEU A 347 16.25 4.61 -44.19
C LEU A 347 16.25 4.80 -42.67
N LEU A 348 15.83 5.96 -42.17
CA LEU A 348 15.79 6.23 -40.74
C LEU A 348 14.63 5.51 -40.04
N GLY A 349 13.43 5.55 -40.60
CA GLY A 349 12.28 4.81 -40.06
C GLY A 349 12.52 3.30 -40.06
N GLY A 350 13.07 2.75 -41.15
CA GLY A 350 13.44 1.34 -41.25
C GLY A 350 14.55 0.91 -40.27
N ALA A 351 15.51 1.79 -39.99
CA ALA A 351 16.53 1.54 -38.97
C ALA A 351 15.95 1.49 -37.55
N ILE A 352 15.07 2.45 -37.20
CA ILE A 352 14.42 2.48 -35.88
C ILE A 352 13.47 1.28 -35.71
N ALA A 353 12.76 0.88 -36.77
CA ALA A 353 11.95 -0.34 -36.78
C ALA A 353 12.80 -1.61 -36.54
N LEU A 354 13.89 -1.78 -37.29
CA LEU A 354 14.80 -2.92 -37.14
C LEU A 354 15.40 -3.01 -35.73
N PHE A 355 15.87 -1.88 -35.19
CA PHE A 355 16.42 -1.83 -33.84
C PHE A 355 15.36 -2.08 -32.77
N GLY A 356 14.11 -1.62 -32.94
CA GLY A 356 12.99 -1.93 -32.05
C GLY A 356 12.64 -3.42 -32.02
N ALA A 357 12.58 -4.07 -33.19
CA ALA A 357 12.34 -5.51 -33.28
C ALA A 357 13.47 -6.35 -32.65
N LEU A 358 14.73 -5.96 -32.91
CA LEU A 358 15.90 -6.61 -32.30
C LEU A 358 15.97 -6.39 -30.79
N ALA A 359 15.62 -5.20 -30.30
CA ALA A 359 15.53 -4.91 -28.87
C ALA A 359 14.47 -5.78 -28.19
N GLY A 360 13.28 -5.88 -28.78
CA GLY A 360 12.19 -6.71 -28.27
C GLY A 360 12.57 -8.18 -28.18
N TYR A 361 13.05 -8.76 -29.28
CA TYR A 361 13.49 -10.15 -29.29
C TYR A 361 14.65 -10.42 -28.30
N GLY A 362 15.63 -9.50 -28.23
CA GLY A 362 16.78 -9.64 -27.33
C GLY A 362 16.41 -9.55 -25.84
N VAL A 363 15.47 -8.66 -25.48
CA VAL A 363 14.96 -8.55 -24.10
C VAL A 363 14.16 -9.79 -23.70
N GLN A 364 13.28 -10.29 -24.59
CA GLN A 364 12.52 -11.52 -24.32
C GLN A 364 13.45 -12.72 -24.05
N ALA A 365 14.47 -12.91 -24.89
CA ALA A 365 15.43 -14.00 -24.74
C ALA A 365 16.32 -13.84 -23.48
N TRP A 366 16.68 -12.61 -23.11
CA TRP A 366 17.45 -12.35 -21.89
C TRP A 366 16.63 -12.61 -20.61
N HIS A 367 15.34 -12.24 -20.61
CA HIS A 367 14.44 -12.52 -19.50
C HIS A 367 14.30 -14.03 -19.27
N GLN A 368 14.03 -14.80 -20.33
CA GLN A 368 13.98 -16.26 -20.28
C GLN A 368 15.29 -16.88 -19.76
N TYR A 369 16.46 -16.36 -20.15
CA TYR A 369 17.74 -16.85 -19.65
C TYR A 369 18.00 -16.55 -18.16
N GLN A 370 17.51 -15.41 -17.64
CA GLN A 370 17.53 -15.16 -16.18
C GLN A 370 16.64 -16.17 -15.45
N SER A 371 15.50 -16.54 -16.06
CA SER A 371 14.63 -17.60 -15.55
C SER A 371 15.33 -18.96 -15.47
N ASP A 372 16.11 -19.37 -16.46
CA ASP A 372 16.80 -20.67 -16.36
C ASP A 372 17.99 -20.71 -15.37
N ARG A 373 18.41 -19.56 -14.81
CA ARG A 373 19.66 -19.46 -14.00
C ARG A 373 19.47 -19.07 -12.54
N ALA A 374 18.51 -18.22 -12.20
CA ALA A 374 18.16 -18.00 -10.79
C ALA A 374 17.82 -19.35 -10.11
N LEU A 375 17.42 -20.33 -10.90
CA LEU A 375 17.52 -21.79 -10.75
C LEU A 375 18.84 -22.42 -10.21
N GLN A 376 19.59 -21.86 -9.24
CA GLN A 376 20.67 -22.53 -8.45
C GLN A 376 21.30 -21.56 -7.39
N MET A 377 20.94 -21.56 -6.08
CA MET A 377 21.64 -20.69 -5.06
C MET A 377 21.73 -21.04 -3.51
N LEU A 378 20.88 -21.85 -2.82
CA LEU A 378 20.46 -21.53 -1.41
C LEU A 378 20.55 -22.57 -0.23
N GLN A 379 21.68 -23.20 0.11
CA GLN A 379 21.73 -24.31 1.11
C GLN A 379 22.55 -24.03 2.43
N GLN A 380 21.90 -24.06 3.64
CA GLN A 380 22.42 -24.31 5.06
C GLN A 380 22.75 -23.11 6.07
N ALA A 381 22.83 -23.32 7.43
CA ALA A 381 22.77 -22.29 8.55
C ALA A 381 23.21 -22.68 10.05
N GLN A 382 23.08 -21.77 11.09
CA GLN A 382 22.86 -21.88 12.63
C GLN A 382 23.82 -21.34 13.79
N ALA A 383 23.35 -21.17 15.10
CA ALA A 383 23.85 -20.20 16.17
C ALA A 383 24.02 -20.42 17.79
N PRO A 384 23.15 -20.06 18.82
CA PRO A 384 23.40 -19.07 19.98
C PRO A 384 23.03 -19.34 21.53
N GLN A 385 23.24 -18.40 22.55
CA GLN A 385 22.91 -18.47 24.06
C GLN A 385 22.79 -17.13 24.98
N VAL A 386 22.28 -17.15 26.29
CA VAL A 386 21.41 -16.10 27.07
C VAL A 386 21.52 -15.92 28.68
N ILE A 387 20.79 -14.97 29.44
CA ILE A 387 20.19 -14.96 30.89
C ILE A 387 19.72 -13.52 31.52
N MET A 388 19.13 -13.28 32.77
CA MET A 388 17.68 -13.12 33.31
C MET A 388 17.49 -12.45 34.80
N TRP A 389 16.26 -12.08 35.35
CA TRP A 389 15.72 -11.69 36.78
C TRP A 389 15.48 -10.17 37.26
N GLY A 390 14.62 -9.64 38.25
CA GLY A 390 13.51 -10.02 39.26
C GLY A 390 13.04 -8.91 40.35
N ALA A 391 11.92 -9.01 41.19
CA ALA A 391 11.15 -7.90 41.96
C ALA A 391 10.62 -8.02 43.49
N ALA A 392 9.59 -7.23 44.02
CA ALA A 392 9.04 -7.12 45.45
C ALA A 392 7.59 -6.46 45.75
N GLN A 393 7.03 -6.43 47.02
CA GLN A 393 5.54 -6.29 47.43
C GLN A 393 4.99 -5.05 48.27
N ALA A 394 3.64 -4.92 48.49
CA ALA A 394 2.84 -3.76 49.04
C ALA A 394 1.78 -4.00 50.21
N ALA A 395 0.79 -3.09 50.47
CA ALA A 395 -0.21 -3.11 51.60
C ALA A 395 -1.54 -2.29 51.39
N THR A 396 -2.61 -2.47 52.21
CA THR A 396 -4.03 -2.04 51.97
C THR A 396 -4.65 -0.96 52.92
N ALA A 397 -5.85 -0.43 52.57
CA ALA A 397 -6.65 0.56 53.35
C ALA A 397 -8.20 0.36 53.25
N ASP A 398 -8.98 1.02 54.10
CA ASP A 398 -10.47 0.90 54.19
C ASP A 398 -11.23 1.65 53.07
N ALA A 399 -12.33 1.06 52.56
CA ALA A 399 -13.14 1.58 51.45
C ALA A 399 -14.18 2.68 51.81
N THR A 400 -14.52 3.53 50.84
CA THR A 400 -15.35 4.76 51.04
C THR A 400 -16.59 4.91 50.17
N TRP A 401 -16.87 3.97 49.26
CA TRP A 401 -17.99 4.02 48.31
C TRP A 401 -19.25 3.29 48.80
N THR A 402 -20.38 3.51 48.11
CA THR A 402 -21.68 2.89 48.40
C THR A 402 -22.40 2.48 47.13
N VAL A 403 -22.95 1.27 47.06
CA VAL A 403 -23.82 0.83 45.95
C VAL A 403 -25.25 1.28 46.25
N THR A 404 -25.91 1.94 45.29
CA THR A 404 -27.22 2.61 45.48
C THR A 404 -28.34 2.07 44.59
N SER A 405 -28.00 1.19 43.64
CA SER A 405 -28.92 0.44 42.77
C SER A 405 -29.65 -0.69 43.52
N PRO A 406 -30.76 -1.24 42.97
CA PRO A 406 -31.61 -2.23 43.67
C PRO A 406 -30.91 -3.57 43.97
N ASP A 407 -29.83 -3.85 43.26
CA ASP A 407 -28.97 -5.03 43.35
C ASP A 407 -27.88 -4.91 44.44
N ALA A 408 -27.76 -3.80 45.17
CA ALA A 408 -26.67 -3.51 46.11
C ALA A 408 -26.37 -4.58 47.18
N ALA A 409 -27.29 -5.52 47.45
CA ALA A 409 -27.09 -6.66 48.33
C ALA A 409 -26.39 -7.88 47.67
N ARG A 410 -26.13 -7.81 46.36
CA ARG A 410 -25.51 -8.84 45.50
C ARG A 410 -24.18 -8.37 44.90
N ILE A 411 -23.77 -7.12 45.14
CA ILE A 411 -22.58 -6.51 44.55
C ILE A 411 -21.44 -6.50 45.57
N THR A 412 -20.32 -7.12 45.20
CA THR A 412 -19.04 -7.04 45.93
C THR A 412 -18.05 -6.27 45.07
N ILE A 413 -17.23 -5.39 45.69
CA ILE A 413 -16.21 -4.59 45.00
C ILE A 413 -14.92 -4.73 45.80
N ASP A 414 -13.87 -5.29 45.19
CA ASP A 414 -12.56 -5.50 45.82
C ASP A 414 -11.45 -4.78 45.02
N PRO A 415 -10.65 -3.88 45.64
CA PRO A 415 -9.60 -3.13 44.95
C PRO A 415 -8.25 -3.88 44.96
N GLN A 416 -7.79 -4.29 43.78
CA GLN A 416 -6.40 -4.69 43.55
C GLN A 416 -5.59 -3.42 43.25
N TYR A 417 -4.88 -2.90 44.26
CA TYR A 417 -4.03 -1.72 44.10
C TYR A 417 -2.90 -1.95 43.09
N PHE A 418 -2.65 -0.94 42.26
CA PHE A 418 -1.59 -0.97 41.26
C PHE A 418 -0.17 -0.97 41.86
N SER A 419 0.78 -1.45 41.06
CA SER A 419 2.22 -1.32 41.21
C SER A 419 2.68 0.14 41.30
N ALA A 420 3.96 0.35 41.57
CA ALA A 420 4.54 1.69 41.47
C ALA A 420 4.78 2.03 39.98
N PRO A 421 4.26 3.17 39.47
CA PRO A 421 4.33 3.50 38.04
C PRO A 421 5.72 3.43 37.42
N SER A 422 5.73 3.02 36.15
CA SER A 422 6.91 2.79 35.35
C SER A 422 7.78 4.05 35.25
N PRO A 423 9.13 3.92 35.19
CA PRO A 423 9.99 5.09 35.28
C PRO A 423 9.83 6.05 34.11
N ALA A 424 9.35 7.27 34.39
CA ALA A 424 9.14 8.32 33.39
C ALA A 424 10.30 8.48 32.39
N ALA A 425 9.95 8.44 31.10
CA ALA A 425 10.89 8.45 29.99
C ALA A 425 10.81 9.76 29.16
N ASP A 426 11.68 9.90 28.15
CA ASP A 426 11.65 11.02 27.19
C ASP A 426 10.46 10.94 26.20
N THR A 427 9.76 9.80 26.15
CA THR A 427 8.62 9.46 25.28
C THR A 427 7.57 8.69 26.09
N GLY A 428 6.30 8.71 25.66
CA GLY A 428 5.22 7.96 26.34
C GLY A 428 5.53 6.46 26.43
N PHE A 429 5.87 5.84 25.30
CA PHE A 429 6.27 4.43 25.25
C PHE A 429 7.78 4.20 25.16
N THR A 430 8.20 3.06 25.69
CA THR A 430 9.56 2.51 25.66
C THR A 430 9.57 1.18 24.92
N ARG A 431 10.23 1.13 23.76
CA ARG A 431 10.27 -0.05 22.87
C ARG A 431 11.26 -1.13 23.35
N LEU A 432 10.75 -2.33 23.56
CA LEU A 432 11.48 -3.54 23.97
C LEU A 432 11.37 -4.63 22.88
N GLU A 433 12.33 -5.56 22.80
CA GLU A 433 12.05 -6.85 22.13
C GLU A 433 11.36 -7.74 23.16
N ALA A 434 10.27 -8.42 22.81
CA ALA A 434 9.46 -9.15 23.80
C ALA A 434 10.25 -10.27 24.52
N ARG A 435 11.30 -10.79 23.86
CA ARG A 435 12.29 -11.70 24.45
C ARG A 435 13.09 -11.12 25.64
N ASP A 436 13.23 -9.80 25.74
CA ASP A 436 13.95 -9.14 26.83
C ASP A 436 13.14 -9.16 28.13
N ILE A 437 11.80 -9.20 27.99
CA ILE A 437 10.82 -9.46 29.06
C ILE A 437 10.36 -10.92 29.09
N GLY A 438 11.15 -11.85 28.52
CA GLY A 438 10.94 -13.30 28.66
C GLY A 438 9.94 -13.96 27.70
N VAL A 439 9.24 -13.21 26.84
CA VAL A 439 8.41 -13.75 25.75
C VAL A 439 9.31 -14.31 24.64
N ASP A 440 9.84 -15.51 24.87
CA ASP A 440 10.94 -16.12 24.10
C ASP A 440 10.57 -16.70 22.73
N LYS A 441 9.35 -16.43 22.23
CA LYS A 441 8.84 -16.94 20.95
C LYS A 441 9.82 -16.60 19.80
N PRO A 442 10.37 -17.62 19.09
CA PRO A 442 11.32 -17.40 18.02
C PRO A 442 10.63 -16.84 16.76
N LEU A 443 11.43 -16.15 15.93
CA LEU A 443 11.04 -15.74 14.58
C LEU A 443 10.80 -16.98 13.70
N GLU A 444 9.53 -17.33 13.54
CA GLU A 444 9.06 -18.43 12.70
C GLU A 444 8.96 -18.00 11.24
N PHE A 445 9.42 -18.84 10.32
CA PHE A 445 9.30 -18.61 8.89
C PHE A 445 9.44 -19.90 8.07
N SER A 446 8.56 -20.09 7.10
CA SER A 446 8.59 -21.16 6.10
C SER A 446 8.30 -20.59 4.71
N PHE A 447 8.26 -21.41 3.65
CA PHE A 447 7.79 -20.89 2.37
C PHE A 447 6.30 -20.57 2.37
N ARG A 448 5.50 -21.22 3.22
CA ARG A 448 4.04 -20.99 3.30
C ARG A 448 3.73 -19.52 3.54
N ASP A 449 4.55 -18.86 4.34
CA ASP A 449 4.53 -17.44 4.72
C ASP A 449 4.84 -16.48 3.54
N MET A 450 4.95 -16.99 2.31
CA MET A 450 4.89 -16.22 1.08
C MET A 450 3.47 -16.04 0.53
N TRP A 451 2.43 -16.68 1.10
CA TRP A 451 1.05 -16.61 0.59
C TRP A 451 0.03 -16.37 1.71
N PRO A 452 -1.10 -15.70 1.44
CA PRO A 452 -2.17 -15.55 2.41
C PRO A 452 -2.84 -16.92 2.69
N PRO A 453 -3.32 -17.15 3.93
CA PRO A 453 -3.20 -16.26 5.08
C PRO A 453 -1.86 -16.46 5.82
N PHE A 454 -1.01 -17.40 5.42
CA PHE A 454 0.26 -17.68 6.10
C PHE A 454 1.27 -16.51 6.10
N TRP A 455 1.20 -15.55 5.15
CA TRP A 455 2.01 -14.32 5.17
C TRP A 455 1.52 -13.27 6.19
N GLU A 456 0.41 -13.55 6.87
CA GLU A 456 -0.27 -12.63 7.80
C GLU A 456 0.30 -12.87 9.21
N GLY A 457 -0.27 -12.26 10.25
CA GLY A 457 0.18 -12.50 11.62
C GLY A 457 -0.06 -13.94 12.11
N ARG A 458 0.06 -14.13 13.42
CA ARG A 458 -0.71 -15.11 14.19
C ARG A 458 -1.27 -14.37 15.39
N SER A 459 -2.35 -14.89 15.98
CA SER A 459 -3.05 -14.13 17.01
C SER A 459 -2.22 -13.88 18.26
N LEU A 460 -2.57 -12.78 18.91
CA LEU A 460 -2.24 -12.48 20.31
C LEU A 460 -3.55 -12.44 21.10
N SER A 461 -3.54 -13.02 22.29
CA SER A 461 -4.63 -12.93 23.26
C SER A 461 -4.05 -12.72 24.65
N ALA A 462 -4.66 -11.83 25.44
CA ALA A 462 -4.35 -11.69 26.87
C ALA A 462 -5.57 -12.03 27.73
N ALA A 463 -5.34 -12.76 28.82
CA ALA A 463 -6.28 -13.02 29.91
C ALA A 463 -5.51 -13.60 31.10
N ASP A 464 -6.08 -13.55 32.31
CA ASP A 464 -5.53 -14.22 33.49
C ASP A 464 -5.82 -15.73 33.41
N ILE A 465 -4.82 -16.55 33.02
CA ILE A 465 -5.03 -17.97 32.69
C ILE A 465 -5.08 -18.86 33.94
N ASP A 466 -4.30 -18.57 34.98
CA ASP A 466 -4.24 -19.39 36.19
C ASP A 466 -4.56 -18.69 37.54
N ARG A 467 -5.08 -17.47 37.44
CA ARG A 467 -5.85 -16.76 38.49
C ARG A 467 -5.05 -16.40 39.74
N ASP A 468 -3.78 -16.05 39.54
CA ASP A 468 -2.97 -15.34 40.53
C ASP A 468 -3.13 -13.81 40.47
N GLY A 469 -3.71 -13.26 39.39
CA GLY A 469 -4.23 -11.89 39.32
C GLY A 469 -3.47 -10.95 38.39
N ASP A 470 -2.57 -11.45 37.54
CA ASP A 470 -1.96 -10.70 36.45
C ASP A 470 -2.22 -11.33 35.06
N LEU A 471 -2.03 -10.55 33.99
CA LEU A 471 -2.49 -10.93 32.65
C LEU A 471 -1.43 -11.73 31.89
N ASP A 472 -1.78 -12.98 31.56
CA ASP A 472 -1.00 -13.92 30.77
C ASP A 472 -1.25 -13.76 29.26
N ILE A 473 -0.39 -14.39 28.45
CA ILE A 473 -0.44 -14.25 26.98
C ILE A 473 -0.46 -15.59 26.26
N ALA A 474 -1.46 -15.76 25.39
CA ALA A 474 -1.49 -16.81 24.38
C ALA A 474 -1.09 -16.26 23.00
N ILE A 475 -0.23 -17.01 22.29
CA ILE A 475 0.26 -16.67 20.96
C ILE A 475 0.12 -17.88 20.04
N ALA A 476 -0.69 -17.76 18.99
CA ALA A 476 -0.86 -18.83 18.01
C ALA A 476 0.43 -19.07 17.19
N SER A 477 0.61 -20.30 16.71
CA SER A 477 1.75 -20.67 15.88
C SER A 477 1.37 -21.68 14.80
N THR A 478 1.93 -21.49 13.61
CA THR A 478 1.82 -22.45 12.50
C THR A 478 2.98 -23.45 12.47
N GLU A 479 3.85 -23.44 13.48
CA GLU A 479 5.04 -24.30 13.61
C GLU A 479 5.01 -25.15 14.89
N GLN A 480 4.51 -24.61 16.01
CA GLN A 480 4.40 -25.28 17.30
C GLN A 480 2.95 -25.35 17.82
N ALA A 481 1.97 -25.00 16.99
CA ALA A 481 0.56 -24.75 17.33
C ALA A 481 0.32 -23.57 18.29
N LEU A 482 1.01 -23.52 19.43
CA LEU A 482 0.73 -22.56 20.49
C LEU A 482 2.00 -22.19 21.29
N TYR A 483 2.04 -20.97 21.78
CA TYR A 483 2.91 -20.55 22.88
C TYR A 483 2.01 -19.94 23.96
N LEU A 484 2.26 -20.31 25.22
CA LEU A 484 1.61 -19.76 26.39
C LEU A 484 2.70 -19.21 27.32
N PHE A 485 2.50 -18.00 27.83
CA PHE A 485 3.42 -17.31 28.70
C PHE A 485 2.67 -16.83 29.93
N ARG A 486 3.13 -17.24 31.12
CA ARG A 486 2.68 -16.64 32.37
C ARG A 486 3.45 -15.34 32.62
N ASN A 487 2.80 -14.33 33.18
CA ASN A 487 3.42 -13.12 33.69
C ASN A 487 4.02 -13.35 35.12
N ASP A 488 4.48 -12.30 35.79
CA ASP A 488 4.94 -12.32 37.20
C ASP A 488 4.48 -11.11 38.03
N GLY A 489 3.42 -10.42 37.58
CA GLY A 489 2.89 -9.18 38.14
C GLY A 489 3.82 -7.97 38.00
N ALA A 490 4.97 -8.14 37.32
CA ALA A 490 5.98 -7.10 37.09
C ALA A 490 6.48 -7.10 35.63
N GLY A 491 5.66 -7.61 34.70
CA GLY A 491 5.93 -7.61 33.26
C GLY A 491 6.98 -8.62 32.79
N ASN A 492 7.34 -9.64 33.57
CA ASN A 492 8.37 -10.63 33.19
C ASN A 492 7.74 -11.99 32.89
N PHE A 493 7.71 -12.34 31.61
CA PHE A 493 7.01 -13.52 31.13
C PHE A 493 7.87 -14.80 31.23
N THR A 494 7.26 -15.89 31.69
CA THR A 494 7.84 -17.23 31.71
C THR A 494 6.97 -18.19 30.89
N ARG A 495 7.57 -18.90 29.93
CA ARG A 495 6.83 -19.85 29.09
C ARG A 495 6.25 -21.00 29.91
N MET A 496 4.93 -21.22 29.80
CA MET A 496 4.23 -22.29 30.50
C MET A 496 4.62 -23.68 29.95
N ASN A 497 4.70 -24.67 30.84
CA ASN A 497 5.04 -26.05 30.51
C ASN A 497 3.78 -26.91 30.27
N VAL A 498 3.10 -26.66 29.15
CA VAL A 498 1.90 -27.40 28.69
C VAL A 498 2.29 -28.49 27.69
N ASP A 499 1.64 -29.65 27.74
CA ASP A 499 1.82 -30.72 26.74
C ASP A 499 1.03 -30.40 25.46
N LEU A 500 1.72 -29.82 24.48
CA LEU A 500 1.15 -29.49 23.17
C LEU A 500 1.03 -30.71 22.22
N THR A 501 1.28 -31.94 22.69
CA THR A 501 1.13 -33.17 21.88
C THR A 501 -0.26 -33.32 21.25
N PRO A 502 -1.40 -32.98 21.91
CA PRO A 502 -2.72 -33.01 21.27
C PRO A 502 -2.87 -32.05 20.08
N LEU A 503 -2.08 -30.96 20.04
CA LEU A 503 -2.06 -29.97 18.96
C LEU A 503 -0.99 -30.26 17.88
N ALA A 504 -0.24 -31.35 17.99
CA ALA A 504 0.97 -31.58 17.19
C ALA A 504 0.70 -31.60 15.67
N GLY A 505 1.25 -30.61 14.96
CA GLY A 505 1.10 -30.46 13.52
C GLY A 505 -0.17 -29.74 13.05
N LEU A 506 -0.97 -29.20 13.97
CA LEU A 506 -2.01 -28.23 13.65
C LEU A 506 -1.40 -26.87 13.28
N LEU A 507 -2.14 -26.12 12.46
CA LEU A 507 -1.72 -24.83 11.92
C LEU A 507 -2.67 -23.76 12.46
N VAL A 508 -2.43 -23.39 13.71
CA VAL A 508 -3.28 -22.45 14.46
C VAL A 508 -3.04 -21.04 13.93
N PHE A 509 -4.14 -20.31 13.69
CA PHE A 509 -4.14 -18.92 13.27
C PHE A 509 -4.62 -18.02 14.41
N ASN A 510 -5.81 -18.33 14.95
CA ASN A 510 -6.30 -17.76 16.19
C ASN A 510 -6.19 -18.75 17.33
N ALA A 511 -5.78 -18.23 18.48
CA ALA A 511 -5.91 -18.78 19.81
C ALA A 511 -6.42 -17.64 20.69
N ALA A 512 -7.74 -17.61 20.91
CA ALA A 512 -8.41 -16.60 21.74
C ALA A 512 -8.73 -17.20 23.12
N LEU A 513 -8.60 -16.38 24.17
CA LEU A 513 -8.90 -16.73 25.56
C LEU A 513 -10.28 -16.18 25.96
N ALA A 514 -11.18 -17.02 26.48
CA ALA A 514 -12.51 -16.63 26.97
C ALA A 514 -13.14 -17.70 27.88
N ASP A 515 -13.90 -17.33 28.93
CA ASP A 515 -14.65 -18.26 29.80
C ASP A 515 -15.91 -18.82 29.08
N ILE A 516 -15.70 -19.75 28.14
CA ILE A 516 -16.72 -20.22 27.18
C ILE A 516 -17.76 -21.15 27.80
N ASP A 517 -17.40 -21.90 28.85
CA ASP A 517 -18.33 -22.76 29.57
C ASP A 517 -18.87 -22.15 30.87
N ASN A 518 -18.44 -20.93 31.19
CA ASN A 518 -18.77 -20.20 32.40
C ASN A 518 -18.47 -21.01 33.67
N ASP A 519 -17.33 -21.71 33.73
CA ASP A 519 -16.79 -22.30 34.96
C ASP A 519 -15.82 -21.35 35.69
N GLY A 520 -15.18 -20.42 34.96
CA GLY A 520 -14.34 -19.36 35.50
C GLY A 520 -12.87 -19.39 35.12
N TRP A 521 -12.45 -20.28 34.23
CA TRP A 521 -11.10 -20.32 33.70
C TRP A 521 -11.15 -20.00 32.19
N PRO A 522 -10.32 -19.08 31.65
CA PRO A 522 -10.42 -18.74 30.24
C PRO A 522 -9.93 -19.90 29.37
N ASP A 523 -10.85 -20.46 28.59
CA ASP A 523 -10.64 -21.51 27.61
C ASP A 523 -9.91 -21.00 26.37
N LEU A 524 -9.27 -21.91 25.63
CA LEU A 524 -8.68 -21.61 24.34
C LEU A 524 -9.60 -22.01 23.18
N PHE A 525 -10.16 -21.01 22.50
CA PHE A 525 -10.79 -21.20 21.19
C PHE A 525 -9.73 -21.09 20.08
N LEU A 526 -9.42 -22.23 19.44
CA LEU A 526 -8.37 -22.35 18.44
C LEU A 526 -8.98 -22.49 17.03
N THR A 527 -8.56 -21.66 16.07
CA THR A 527 -8.91 -21.84 14.64
C THR A 527 -7.70 -22.32 13.84
N THR A 528 -7.92 -23.26 12.92
CA THR A 528 -6.81 -23.96 12.25
C THR A 528 -7.02 -24.11 10.74
N TYR A 529 -5.96 -23.85 9.97
CA TYR A 529 -6.04 -23.97 8.51
C TYR A 529 -6.19 -25.43 8.07
N GLY A 530 -7.35 -25.75 7.48
CA GLY A 530 -7.69 -27.07 6.92
C GLY A 530 -7.99 -28.15 7.96
N ARG A 531 -8.14 -27.80 9.25
CA ARG A 531 -8.49 -28.73 10.33
C ARG A 531 -9.71 -28.32 11.17
N GLY A 532 -10.22 -27.09 10.97
CA GLY A 532 -11.45 -26.60 11.61
C GLY A 532 -11.17 -25.81 12.89
N ASN A 533 -12.20 -25.69 13.73
CA ASN A 533 -12.13 -24.97 15.00
C ASN A 533 -12.12 -25.97 16.16
N LEU A 534 -11.44 -25.65 17.25
CA LEU A 534 -11.27 -26.50 18.42
C LEU A 534 -11.46 -25.67 19.71
N LEU A 535 -12.09 -26.24 20.72
CA LEU A 535 -12.15 -25.70 22.07
C LEU A 535 -11.25 -26.54 22.97
N TRP A 536 -10.25 -25.93 23.61
CA TRP A 536 -9.41 -26.60 24.60
C TRP A 536 -9.68 -25.99 25.98
N ARG A 537 -10.33 -26.78 26.84
CA ARG A 537 -10.74 -26.31 28.16
C ARG A 537 -9.56 -26.04 29.09
N ASN A 538 -9.65 -24.95 29.84
CA ASN A 538 -8.78 -24.63 30.95
C ASN A 538 -9.36 -25.26 32.23
N VAL A 539 -8.59 -26.09 32.93
CA VAL A 539 -9.07 -26.79 34.14
C VAL A 539 -8.12 -26.53 35.29
N ASP A 540 -8.63 -25.85 36.32
CA ASP A 540 -7.88 -25.44 37.51
C ASP A 540 -6.57 -24.69 37.18
N GLY A 541 -6.62 -23.78 36.21
CA GLY A 541 -5.47 -23.00 35.73
C GLY A 541 -4.49 -23.81 34.88
N SER A 542 -4.96 -24.83 34.17
CA SER A 542 -4.11 -25.66 33.32
C SER A 542 -4.82 -26.28 32.11
N PHE A 543 -4.16 -26.23 30.96
CA PHE A 543 -4.56 -26.97 29.77
C PHE A 543 -4.08 -28.42 29.87
N GLY A 544 -5.01 -29.34 30.15
CA GLY A 544 -4.73 -30.76 30.36
C GLY A 544 -4.35 -31.52 29.09
N PRO A 545 -3.75 -32.72 29.21
CA PRO A 545 -3.31 -33.55 28.06
C PRO A 545 -4.47 -34.20 27.28
N GLU A 546 -5.71 -33.83 27.57
CA GLU A 546 -6.88 -34.27 26.81
C GLU A 546 -6.93 -33.57 25.44
N ALA A 547 -7.56 -34.23 24.46
CA ALA A 547 -7.65 -33.67 23.12
C ALA A 547 -8.72 -32.55 23.07
N PRO A 548 -8.41 -31.37 22.50
CA PRO A 548 -9.39 -30.31 22.29
C PRO A 548 -10.65 -30.81 21.58
N GLN A 549 -11.82 -30.34 22.04
CA GLN A 549 -13.12 -30.65 21.45
C GLN A 549 -13.23 -30.00 20.06
N PRO A 550 -13.54 -30.76 18.99
CA PRO A 550 -13.85 -30.16 17.70
C PRO A 550 -15.14 -29.35 17.74
N VAL A 551 -15.09 -28.10 17.26
CA VAL A 551 -16.24 -27.21 17.13
C VAL A 551 -16.63 -27.10 15.65
N ALA A 552 -17.90 -27.35 15.34
CA ALA A 552 -18.38 -27.46 13.97
C ALA A 552 -18.49 -26.10 13.25
N ASN A 553 -18.09 -26.10 11.98
CA ASN A 553 -18.29 -25.01 11.00
C ASN A 553 -18.75 -25.65 9.67
N ASN A 554 -18.80 -24.93 8.55
CA ASN A 554 -19.01 -25.57 7.25
C ASN A 554 -17.84 -26.54 6.96
N PRO A 555 -18.09 -27.84 6.67
CA PRO A 555 -17.04 -28.80 6.33
C PRO A 555 -16.16 -28.42 5.12
N GLU A 556 -16.58 -27.45 4.30
CA GLU A 556 -15.79 -26.94 3.18
C GLU A 556 -14.98 -25.67 3.48
N THR A 557 -15.16 -25.02 4.64
CA THR A 557 -14.38 -23.86 5.10
C THR A 557 -12.94 -24.26 5.40
N PRO A 558 -11.93 -23.59 4.83
CA PRO A 558 -10.54 -23.90 5.13
C PRO A 558 -10.02 -23.14 6.36
N LEU A 559 -10.58 -21.98 6.74
CA LEU A 559 -10.18 -21.22 7.92
C LEU A 559 -11.30 -20.31 8.44
N THR A 560 -11.44 -20.23 9.77
CA THR A 560 -12.03 -19.07 10.45
C THR A 560 -10.89 -18.13 10.84
N LEU A 561 -10.85 -16.93 10.26
CA LEU A 561 -9.77 -15.95 10.40
C LEU A 561 -10.11 -14.83 11.40
N ALA A 562 -11.38 -14.48 11.52
CA ALA A 562 -11.87 -13.51 12.50
C ALA A 562 -12.81 -14.17 13.52
N LEU A 563 -12.77 -13.70 14.77
CA LEU A 563 -13.61 -14.14 15.86
C LEU A 563 -14.12 -12.94 16.66
N SER A 564 -15.33 -13.05 17.20
CA SER A 564 -15.79 -12.21 18.30
C SER A 564 -16.74 -13.01 19.20
N PHE A 565 -16.74 -12.67 20.48
CA PHE A 565 -17.48 -13.36 21.54
C PHE A 565 -18.42 -12.37 22.24
N ALA A 566 -19.63 -12.80 22.55
CA ALA A 566 -20.59 -12.07 23.38
C ALA A 566 -21.76 -12.98 23.78
N ASP A 567 -22.51 -12.59 24.81
CA ASP A 567 -23.84 -13.15 25.11
C ASP A 567 -24.89 -12.46 24.22
N ALA A 568 -25.13 -13.00 23.01
CA ALA A 568 -25.86 -12.29 21.95
C ALA A 568 -27.36 -12.65 21.89
N ASP A 569 -27.76 -13.78 22.46
CA ASP A 569 -29.18 -14.13 22.69
C ASP A 569 -29.67 -13.97 24.15
N ARG A 570 -28.77 -13.57 25.07
CA ARG A 570 -29.05 -13.29 26.49
C ARG A 570 -29.52 -14.51 27.28
N ASP A 571 -28.98 -15.68 26.98
CA ASP A 571 -29.16 -16.89 27.80
C ASP A 571 -28.13 -17.00 28.96
N GLY A 572 -26.99 -16.30 28.85
CA GLY A 572 -25.96 -16.22 29.88
C GLY A 572 -24.62 -16.89 29.53
N ASP A 573 -24.53 -17.58 28.39
CA ASP A 573 -23.28 -18.14 27.88
C ASP A 573 -22.59 -17.20 26.86
N LEU A 574 -21.35 -17.53 26.43
CA LEU A 574 -20.67 -16.80 25.35
C LEU A 574 -20.88 -17.47 23.99
N ASP A 575 -21.58 -16.80 23.09
CA ASP A 575 -21.67 -17.12 21.66
C ASP A 575 -20.38 -16.76 20.91
N VAL A 576 -20.19 -17.35 19.72
CA VAL A 576 -19.00 -17.08 18.89
C VAL A 576 -19.36 -16.75 17.44
N ALA A 577 -19.08 -15.52 17.02
CA ALA A 577 -19.14 -15.10 15.63
C ALA A 577 -17.89 -15.56 14.87
N LEU A 578 -18.08 -16.33 13.79
CA LEU A 578 -17.02 -16.86 12.93
C LEU A 578 -16.95 -16.10 11.61
N GLY A 579 -15.91 -15.27 11.45
CA GLY A 579 -15.51 -14.70 10.17
C GLY A 579 -14.62 -15.67 9.40
N ASN A 580 -15.12 -16.17 8.28
CA ASN A 580 -14.53 -17.25 7.49
C ASN A 580 -13.76 -16.71 6.28
N TRP A 581 -12.66 -17.37 5.96
CA TRP A 581 -11.71 -16.99 4.91
C TRP A 581 -11.39 -18.21 4.03
N ALA A 582 -11.20 -18.01 2.73
CA ALA A 582 -10.97 -19.08 1.75
C ALA A 582 -9.68 -18.94 0.94
N ALA A 583 -9.48 -17.82 0.25
CA ALA A 583 -8.31 -17.62 -0.62
C ALA A 583 -7.90 -16.15 -0.85
N GLY A 584 -8.58 -15.19 -0.22
CA GLY A 584 -8.36 -13.75 -0.42
C GLY A 584 -8.38 -13.33 -1.89
N TRP A 585 -7.42 -12.49 -2.28
CA TRP A 585 -7.25 -11.96 -3.64
C TRP A 585 -7.20 -13.02 -4.77
N TYR A 586 -6.96 -14.30 -4.46
CA TYR A 586 -7.01 -15.38 -5.44
C TYR A 586 -8.43 -15.82 -5.83
N ARG A 587 -9.43 -15.62 -4.96
CA ARG A 587 -10.87 -15.82 -5.24
C ARG A 587 -11.70 -14.69 -4.62
N ARG A 588 -11.40 -13.46 -5.05
CA ARG A 588 -12.14 -12.19 -4.88
C ARG A 588 -13.64 -12.26 -4.55
N ILE A 589 -14.35 -13.19 -5.18
CA ILE A 589 -15.70 -13.61 -4.78
C ILE A 589 -15.61 -15.12 -4.44
N PRO A 590 -15.60 -15.50 -3.15
CA PRO A 590 -15.51 -16.91 -2.76
C PRO A 590 -16.85 -17.63 -2.94
N GLY A 591 -16.96 -18.85 -2.40
CA GLY A 591 -18.20 -19.61 -2.35
C GLY A 591 -18.76 -19.71 -0.93
N GLU A 592 -19.75 -20.58 -0.74
CA GLU A 592 -20.36 -20.80 0.58
C GLU A 592 -19.40 -21.43 1.61
N GLU A 593 -18.19 -21.83 1.20
CA GLU A 593 -17.08 -22.12 2.13
C GLU A 593 -16.61 -20.92 2.97
N SER A 594 -16.93 -19.68 2.56
CA SER A 594 -16.73 -18.47 3.39
C SER A 594 -18.05 -17.94 3.97
N ARG A 595 -19.09 -18.77 4.09
CA ARG A 595 -20.35 -18.36 4.73
C ARG A 595 -20.12 -18.18 6.23
N ASN A 596 -20.14 -16.92 6.68
CA ASN A 596 -20.05 -16.56 8.09
C ASN A 596 -21.24 -17.06 8.90
N ARG A 597 -21.06 -17.20 10.21
CA ARG A 597 -22.09 -17.66 11.14
C ARG A 597 -21.81 -17.17 12.57
N VAL A 598 -22.87 -17.07 13.36
CA VAL A 598 -22.76 -17.18 14.82
C VAL A 598 -22.97 -18.63 15.21
N LEU A 599 -22.11 -19.19 16.05
CA LEU A 599 -22.36 -20.42 16.79
C LEU A 599 -23.05 -20.02 18.10
N TRP A 600 -24.19 -20.65 18.37
CA TRP A 600 -24.92 -20.43 19.61
C TRP A 600 -24.39 -21.38 20.67
N ASN A 601 -23.99 -20.85 21.81
CA ASN A 601 -23.65 -21.68 22.98
C ASN A 601 -24.95 -22.21 23.60
N GLN A 602 -24.87 -23.33 24.33
CA GLN A 602 -26.05 -23.95 24.94
C GLN A 602 -25.71 -24.66 26.25
N ASN A 603 -25.85 -23.94 27.36
CA ASN A 603 -25.53 -24.40 28.72
C ASN A 603 -24.04 -24.79 28.82
N GLY A 604 -23.14 -23.85 28.50
CA GLY A 604 -21.69 -24.00 28.49
C GLY A 604 -21.16 -25.06 27.52
N THR A 605 -21.91 -25.39 26.45
CA THR A 605 -21.61 -26.47 25.51
C THR A 605 -21.52 -25.97 24.07
N LEU A 606 -20.36 -25.42 23.70
CA LEU A 606 -20.07 -24.94 22.34
C LEU A 606 -19.54 -26.07 21.44
N ASP A 607 -20.44 -26.84 20.80
CA ASP A 607 -20.07 -27.87 19.79
C ASP A 607 -20.25 -27.41 18.33
N GLY A 608 -20.91 -26.27 18.11
CA GLY A 608 -21.21 -25.69 16.79
C GLY A 608 -22.36 -26.36 16.03
N SER A 609 -23.13 -27.25 16.67
CA SER A 609 -24.34 -27.85 16.10
C SER A 609 -25.51 -26.86 16.04
N ALA A 610 -25.61 -25.95 17.00
CA ALA A 610 -26.47 -24.78 16.97
C ALA A 610 -25.74 -23.59 16.32
N PHE A 611 -26.27 -23.07 15.21
CA PHE A 611 -25.69 -21.91 14.53
C PHE A 611 -26.71 -21.13 13.68
N SER A 612 -26.48 -19.83 13.53
CA SER A 612 -27.14 -18.96 12.54
C SER A 612 -26.15 -18.57 11.46
N ALA A 613 -26.37 -19.01 10.22
CA ALA A 613 -25.58 -18.56 9.07
C ALA A 613 -25.96 -17.12 8.69
N LEU A 614 -24.98 -16.24 8.55
CA LEU A 614 -25.25 -14.82 8.28
C LEU A 614 -25.72 -14.63 6.82
N PRO A 615 -26.80 -13.84 6.58
CA PRO A 615 -27.22 -13.48 5.23
C PRO A 615 -26.21 -12.54 4.57
N GLY A 616 -26.29 -12.37 3.24
CA GLY A 616 -25.34 -11.57 2.45
C GLY A 616 -24.53 -12.42 1.45
N ILE A 617 -23.52 -11.80 0.85
CA ILE A 617 -22.57 -12.47 -0.04
C ILE A 617 -21.40 -13.00 0.82
N PRO A 618 -20.98 -14.29 0.70
CA PRO A 618 -19.80 -14.79 1.41
C PRO A 618 -18.55 -13.98 1.08
N GLY A 619 -17.87 -13.50 2.12
CA GLY A 619 -16.70 -12.63 2.01
C GLY A 619 -15.35 -13.36 2.16
N GLU A 620 -14.27 -12.60 2.07
CA GLU A 620 -12.98 -13.00 2.62
C GLU A 620 -12.83 -12.18 3.91
N THR A 621 -13.44 -12.67 5.00
CA THR A 621 -13.68 -11.89 6.23
C THR A 621 -12.43 -11.83 7.10
N LEU A 622 -11.98 -10.61 7.41
CA LEU A 622 -10.74 -10.35 8.13
C LEU A 622 -10.99 -9.88 9.58
N THR A 623 -12.15 -9.28 9.83
CA THR A 623 -12.58 -8.82 11.16
C THR A 623 -14.07 -9.06 11.36
N ILE A 624 -14.48 -9.30 12.60
CA ILE A 624 -15.86 -9.43 13.03
C ILE A 624 -15.94 -8.94 14.49
N LEU A 625 -17.04 -8.26 14.88
CA LEU A 625 -17.20 -7.67 16.21
C LEU A 625 -18.67 -7.67 16.65
N PHE A 626 -18.95 -8.13 17.87
CA PHE A 626 -20.17 -7.80 18.60
C PHE A 626 -20.02 -6.48 19.37
N SER A 627 -21.03 -5.60 19.30
CA SER A 627 -21.10 -4.32 20.04
C SER A 627 -22.53 -3.75 19.97
N ASP A 628 -22.99 -3.01 20.99
CA ASP A 628 -24.29 -2.31 20.96
C ASP A 628 -24.18 -0.96 20.22
N ILE A 629 -24.38 -0.95 18.89
CA ILE A 629 -24.12 0.24 18.08
C ILE A 629 -25.29 1.23 18.08
N ASP A 630 -26.55 0.77 18.10
CA ASP A 630 -27.70 1.67 18.20
C ASP A 630 -28.03 2.11 19.65
N SER A 631 -27.29 1.57 20.62
CA SER A 631 -27.40 1.80 22.06
C SER A 631 -28.69 1.29 22.72
N ASN A 632 -29.42 0.37 22.09
CA ASN A 632 -30.61 -0.25 22.69
C ASN A 632 -30.29 -1.26 23.83
N GLY A 633 -29.06 -1.77 23.87
CA GLY A 633 -28.56 -2.71 24.88
C GLY A 633 -28.32 -4.13 24.37
N THR A 634 -28.80 -4.51 23.19
CA THR A 634 -28.51 -5.82 22.59
C THR A 634 -27.23 -5.78 21.76
N MET A 635 -26.55 -6.92 21.65
CA MET A 635 -25.36 -7.02 20.79
C MET A 635 -25.76 -7.01 19.31
N ASP A 636 -25.33 -5.98 18.59
CA ASP A 636 -25.32 -5.94 17.12
C ASP A 636 -24.02 -6.59 16.62
N LEU A 637 -23.98 -6.99 15.35
CA LEU A 637 -22.84 -7.68 14.74
C LEU A 637 -22.31 -6.91 13.53
N LEU A 638 -21.00 -6.69 13.49
CA LEU A 638 -20.28 -5.99 12.43
C LEU A 638 -19.30 -6.95 11.75
N GLU A 639 -19.30 -7.00 10.42
CA GLU A 639 -18.52 -7.93 9.59
C GLU A 639 -17.66 -7.15 8.59
N GLY A 640 -16.33 -7.27 8.68
CA GLY A 640 -15.39 -6.59 7.79
C GLY A 640 -14.77 -7.53 6.74
N ASN A 641 -14.93 -7.18 5.47
CA ASN A 641 -14.54 -7.98 4.32
C ASN A 641 -13.46 -7.32 3.44
N ASP A 642 -12.73 -8.15 2.70
CA ASP A 642 -11.73 -7.72 1.72
C ASP A 642 -12.24 -7.80 0.25
N PHE A 643 -11.63 -7.02 -0.62
CA PHE A 643 -11.81 -6.96 -2.08
C PHE A 643 -13.18 -6.50 -2.61
N GLU A 644 -13.96 -7.37 -3.25
CA GLU A 644 -15.20 -7.01 -3.96
C GLU A 644 -16.47 -7.25 -3.11
N ILE A 645 -16.32 -7.78 -1.89
CA ILE A 645 -17.44 -8.06 -1.00
C ILE A 645 -17.57 -6.91 0.01
N PRO A 646 -18.78 -6.35 0.20
CA PRO A 646 -19.00 -5.26 1.15
C PRO A 646 -18.92 -5.74 2.60
N ASP A 647 -18.74 -4.80 3.50
CA ASP A 647 -18.92 -5.01 4.93
C ASP A 647 -20.42 -5.11 5.24
N TYR A 648 -20.78 -5.93 6.24
CA TYR A 648 -22.17 -6.11 6.67
C TYR A 648 -22.36 -5.74 8.13
N PHE A 649 -23.56 -5.24 8.44
CA PHE A 649 -23.98 -4.84 9.77
C PHE A 649 -25.32 -5.51 10.04
N TYR A 650 -25.51 -6.09 11.23
CA TYR A 650 -26.72 -6.81 11.60
C TYR A 650 -27.19 -6.31 12.97
N LEU A 651 -28.41 -5.78 13.06
CA LEU A 651 -28.99 -5.40 14.35
C LEU A 651 -29.48 -6.65 15.09
N GLY A 652 -29.19 -6.74 16.39
CA GLY A 652 -29.68 -7.78 17.28
C GLY A 652 -31.13 -7.57 17.72
N ASP A 653 -31.75 -8.62 18.24
CA ASP A 653 -33.02 -8.56 18.98
C ASP A 653 -32.92 -9.09 20.43
N GLY A 654 -31.69 -9.43 20.84
CA GLY A 654 -31.36 -10.03 22.14
C GLY A 654 -32.00 -11.41 22.35
N LYS A 655 -32.22 -12.17 21.26
CA LYS A 655 -32.77 -13.55 21.22
C LYS A 655 -32.22 -14.33 19.99
N GLY A 656 -31.00 -14.00 19.56
CA GLY A 656 -30.32 -14.63 18.42
C GLY A 656 -30.84 -14.22 17.04
N GLY A 657 -31.78 -13.27 16.96
CA GLY A 657 -32.28 -12.69 15.73
C GLY A 657 -31.37 -11.56 15.24
N LEU A 658 -30.64 -11.80 14.14
CA LEU A 658 -29.76 -10.82 13.51
C LEU A 658 -30.38 -10.28 12.21
N ARG A 659 -30.79 -9.00 12.20
CA ARG A 659 -31.37 -8.31 11.04
C ARG A 659 -30.30 -7.50 10.31
N MET A 660 -29.88 -7.98 9.14
CA MET A 660 -29.05 -7.21 8.22
C MET A 660 -29.60 -5.78 7.98
N ILE A 661 -28.72 -4.80 8.10
CA ILE A 661 -28.89 -3.43 7.62
C ILE A 661 -28.54 -3.40 6.12
N THR A 662 -29.41 -2.80 5.32
CA THR A 662 -29.22 -2.69 3.87
C THR A 662 -28.89 -1.25 3.46
N HIS A 663 -28.34 -1.06 2.26
CA HIS A 663 -28.21 0.25 1.63
C HIS A 663 -29.56 0.98 1.49
N ALA A 664 -30.67 0.25 1.38
CA ALA A 664 -32.03 0.82 1.36
C ALA A 664 -32.50 1.37 2.71
N ASP A 665 -31.95 0.92 3.85
CA ASP A 665 -32.23 1.48 5.17
C ASP A 665 -31.61 2.88 5.33
N GLY A 666 -30.50 3.16 4.63
CA GLY A 666 -29.80 4.46 4.67
C GLY A 666 -29.17 4.81 6.02
N LEU A 667 -28.94 3.80 6.88
CA LEU A 667 -28.37 3.96 8.22
C LEU A 667 -26.84 4.11 8.19
N ILE A 668 -26.17 3.31 7.37
CA ILE A 668 -24.73 3.35 7.09
C ILE A 668 -24.54 4.01 5.71
N PRO A 669 -23.75 5.09 5.58
CA PRO A 669 -23.62 5.82 4.32
C PRO A 669 -22.70 5.09 3.32
N HIS A 670 -21.58 4.58 3.81
CA HIS A 670 -20.60 3.77 3.09
C HIS A 670 -19.65 3.10 4.10
N THR A 671 -18.93 2.08 3.66
CA THR A 671 -17.94 1.33 4.45
C THR A 671 -16.59 1.27 3.72
N THR A 672 -15.65 0.48 4.22
CA THR A 672 -14.31 0.31 3.62
C THR A 672 -14.31 -0.78 2.51
N ASN A 673 -13.22 -0.88 1.75
CA ASN A 673 -13.08 -1.85 0.64
C ASN A 673 -12.11 -3.00 0.97
N THR A 674 -11.29 -2.83 2.00
CA THR A 674 -10.21 -3.75 2.37
C THR A 674 -10.13 -3.82 3.90
N THR A 675 -11.26 -4.14 4.51
CA THR A 675 -11.56 -3.91 5.93
C THR A 675 -10.84 -4.91 6.80
N MET A 676 -9.86 -4.45 7.58
CA MET A 676 -8.94 -5.33 8.31
C MET A 676 -9.22 -5.34 9.82
N ALA A 677 -9.65 -4.21 10.39
CA ALA A 677 -10.14 -4.13 11.76
C ALA A 677 -11.36 -3.18 11.87
N ILE A 678 -12.23 -3.50 12.82
CA ILE A 678 -13.39 -2.69 13.24
C ILE A 678 -13.30 -2.59 14.77
N LYS A 679 -13.33 -1.37 15.32
CA LYS A 679 -13.44 -1.12 16.76
C LYS A 679 -14.50 -0.08 17.01
N VAL A 680 -15.16 -0.16 18.17
CA VAL A 680 -16.29 0.70 18.54
C VAL A 680 -16.02 1.34 19.90
N GLY A 681 -16.29 2.64 20.07
CA GLY A 681 -16.04 3.35 21.33
C GLY A 681 -16.28 4.86 21.26
N ASP A 682 -16.49 5.49 22.41
CA ASP A 682 -16.71 6.93 22.59
C ASP A 682 -15.40 7.71 22.36
N LEU A 683 -15.12 8.05 21.09
CA LEU A 683 -13.88 8.71 20.66
C LEU A 683 -13.96 10.25 20.77
N ILE A 684 -15.11 10.78 21.17
CA ILE A 684 -15.43 12.22 21.15
C ILE A 684 -15.79 12.73 22.55
N GLY A 685 -16.07 11.84 23.50
CA GLY A 685 -16.38 12.16 24.89
C GLY A 685 -17.82 12.65 25.08
N ASP A 686 -18.77 12.16 24.26
CA ASP A 686 -20.19 12.55 24.33
C ASP A 686 -21.14 11.44 24.82
N GLY A 687 -20.60 10.24 25.12
CA GLY A 687 -21.34 9.10 25.66
C GLY A 687 -22.01 8.22 24.60
N VAL A 688 -21.77 8.46 23.31
CA VAL A 688 -22.18 7.62 22.18
C VAL A 688 -20.93 6.99 21.56
N ASN A 689 -21.02 5.73 21.12
CA ASN A 689 -19.89 5.07 20.47
C ASN A 689 -19.79 5.44 18.97
N GLU A 690 -18.59 5.82 18.53
CA GLU A 690 -18.18 5.81 17.12
C GLU A 690 -17.84 4.39 16.67
N ILE A 691 -18.00 4.11 15.36
CA ILE A 691 -17.47 2.90 14.72
C ILE A 691 -16.28 3.29 13.84
N TYR A 692 -15.08 2.79 14.14
CA TYR A 692 -13.88 3.01 13.33
C TYR A 692 -13.55 1.77 12.49
N MET A 693 -13.43 1.95 11.18
CA MET A 693 -13.13 0.90 10.20
C MET A 693 -11.78 1.17 9.53
N ALA A 694 -10.82 0.28 9.76
CA ALA A 694 -9.44 0.41 9.30
C ALA A 694 -9.20 -0.42 8.02
N GLN A 695 -8.51 0.17 7.04
CA GLN A 695 -8.24 -0.48 5.75
C GLN A 695 -6.91 -0.07 5.10
N ILE A 696 -6.67 -0.52 3.86
CA ILE A 696 -5.53 -0.11 3.02
C ILE A 696 -5.74 1.30 2.43
N ALA A 697 -5.72 2.32 3.30
CA ALA A 697 -5.91 3.74 3.01
C ALA A 697 -4.75 4.43 2.24
N GLY A 698 -4.04 3.70 1.37
CA GLY A 698 -2.88 4.19 0.60
C GLY A 698 -3.19 5.26 -0.47
N ARG A 699 -4.43 5.75 -0.56
CA ARG A 699 -4.89 6.74 -1.54
C ARG A 699 -5.38 8.06 -0.93
N SER A 700 -5.34 8.22 0.40
CA SER A 700 -5.77 9.45 1.08
C SER A 700 -4.91 10.67 0.69
N SER A 701 -5.56 11.84 0.59
CA SER A 701 -4.87 13.10 0.27
C SER A 701 -4.03 13.59 1.44
N GLY A 702 -2.71 13.44 1.35
CA GLY A 702 -1.79 13.88 2.41
C GLY A 702 -0.99 12.76 3.08
N VAL A 703 -1.20 11.50 2.68
CA VAL A 703 -0.44 10.32 3.16
C VAL A 703 1.05 10.61 3.37
N SER A 704 1.71 11.26 2.40
CA SER A 704 3.15 11.59 2.44
C SER A 704 3.59 12.66 3.46
N LYS A 705 2.69 13.16 4.29
CA LYS A 705 2.98 14.01 5.46
C LYS A 705 2.84 13.27 6.79
N THR A 706 2.03 12.21 6.82
CA THR A 706 1.58 11.53 8.04
C THR A 706 2.20 10.13 8.13
N LEU A 707 2.08 9.34 7.06
CA LEU A 707 2.65 8.01 6.96
C LEU A 707 4.13 8.10 6.62
N LYS A 708 4.97 7.69 7.56
CA LYS A 708 6.43 7.66 7.41
C LYS A 708 6.84 6.34 6.77
N MET A 709 7.95 6.35 6.03
CA MET A 709 8.39 5.20 5.23
C MET A 709 9.91 5.03 5.27
N GLN A 710 10.36 3.80 5.49
CA GLN A 710 11.76 3.40 5.53
C GLN A 710 12.09 2.44 4.36
N PRO A 711 13.22 2.60 3.63
CA PRO A 711 13.64 1.66 2.60
C PRO A 711 13.77 0.22 3.13
N LEU A 712 13.30 -0.76 2.34
CA LEU A 712 13.16 -2.15 2.77
C LEU A 712 14.51 -2.84 3.10
N GLU A 713 15.64 -2.31 2.61
CA GLU A 713 16.98 -2.79 2.98
C GLU A 713 17.26 -2.64 4.48
N LYS A 714 16.63 -1.66 5.13
CA LYS A 714 16.74 -1.40 6.57
C LYS A 714 15.73 -2.18 7.42
N TYR A 715 14.94 -3.07 6.82
CA TYR A 715 13.83 -3.72 7.52
C TYR A 715 14.27 -4.43 8.82
N CYS A 716 15.42 -5.11 8.80
CA CYS A 716 15.97 -5.83 9.95
C CYS A 716 16.90 -4.97 10.84
N ASP A 717 17.03 -3.65 10.59
CA ASP A 717 17.97 -2.81 11.36
C ASP A 717 17.51 -2.50 12.79
N THR A 718 16.20 -2.57 13.07
CA THR A 718 15.63 -2.42 14.42
C THR A 718 15.70 -3.69 15.26
N VAL A 719 16.06 -4.83 14.66
CA VAL A 719 16.19 -6.12 15.35
C VAL A 719 17.55 -6.18 16.05
N ARG A 720 17.52 -6.24 17.39
CA ARG A 720 18.69 -6.21 18.28
C ARG A 720 19.29 -7.60 18.45
N ASN A 721 18.45 -8.62 18.61
CA ASN A 721 18.90 -10.00 18.71
C ASN A 721 19.59 -10.46 17.41
N PRO A 722 20.83 -11.00 17.47
CA PRO A 722 21.60 -11.34 16.27
C PRO A 722 21.01 -12.52 15.47
N ASP A 723 20.27 -13.41 16.12
CA ASP A 723 19.74 -14.63 15.52
C ASP A 723 18.41 -14.37 14.81
N ASP A 724 17.52 -13.61 15.46
CA ASP A 724 16.31 -13.08 14.82
C ASP A 724 16.69 -12.16 13.67
N ARG A 725 17.71 -11.30 13.83
CA ARG A 725 18.23 -10.47 12.74
C ARG A 725 18.76 -11.33 11.58
N ALA A 726 19.55 -12.36 11.85
CA ALA A 726 20.06 -13.28 10.82
C ALA A 726 19.00 -14.24 10.24
N ALA A 727 17.82 -14.35 10.87
CA ALA A 727 16.63 -14.98 10.28
C ALA A 727 15.87 -13.98 9.40
N CYS A 728 15.53 -12.81 9.93
CA CYS A 728 14.92 -11.68 9.22
C CYS A 728 15.66 -11.38 7.91
N GLU A 729 16.98 -11.16 7.96
CA GLU A 729 17.81 -10.84 6.79
C GLU A 729 17.80 -11.97 5.74
N ARG A 730 17.75 -13.23 6.17
CA ARG A 730 17.67 -14.42 5.28
C ARG A 730 16.30 -14.52 4.60
N ASN A 731 15.24 -14.20 5.33
CA ASN A 731 13.87 -14.24 4.84
C ASN A 731 13.59 -13.04 3.91
N MET A 732 14.18 -11.87 4.20
CA MET A 732 14.21 -10.72 3.30
C MET A 732 15.07 -11.00 2.04
N GLN A 733 16.16 -11.76 2.16
CA GLN A 733 16.86 -12.29 0.98
C GLN A 733 15.97 -13.23 0.17
N ILE A 734 15.10 -14.05 0.78
CA ILE A 734 14.07 -14.82 0.05
C ILE A 734 13.10 -13.87 -0.68
N LYS A 735 12.53 -12.88 0.02
CA LYS A 735 11.66 -11.82 -0.53
C LYS A 735 12.30 -11.02 -1.68
N SER A 736 13.63 -10.93 -1.72
CA SER A 736 14.37 -10.20 -2.77
C SER A 736 14.28 -10.86 -4.14
N TRP A 737 14.16 -12.20 -4.19
CA TRP A 737 14.07 -12.95 -5.46
C TRP A 737 12.75 -13.68 -5.64
N TYR A 738 12.08 -14.11 -4.58
CA TYR A 738 10.81 -14.82 -4.65
C TYR A 738 9.64 -13.85 -4.55
N LYS A 739 8.80 -13.79 -5.59
CA LYS A 739 7.54 -13.02 -5.59
C LYS A 739 6.39 -13.99 -5.72
N SER A 740 5.56 -14.08 -4.70
CA SER A 740 4.35 -14.89 -4.71
C SER A 740 3.24 -14.26 -5.55
N GLY A 741 2.34 -15.11 -6.05
CA GLY A 741 1.22 -14.70 -6.90
C GLY A 741 0.57 -15.91 -7.56
N ASN A 742 0.13 -15.70 -8.81
CA ASN A 742 -0.47 -16.70 -9.70
C ASN A 742 0.41 -17.03 -10.92
N ASN A 743 1.57 -16.37 -11.04
CA ASN A 743 2.46 -16.50 -12.19
C ASN A 743 3.62 -17.43 -11.81
N PHE A 744 3.68 -18.61 -12.43
CA PHE A 744 4.89 -19.44 -12.39
C PHE A 744 6.02 -18.69 -13.09
N ASP A 745 6.95 -18.15 -12.30
CA ASP A 745 8.23 -17.68 -12.82
C ASP A 745 9.21 -18.87 -12.84
N PRO A 746 9.64 -19.32 -14.03
CA PRO A 746 10.70 -20.30 -14.11
C PRO A 746 12.03 -19.84 -13.51
N THR A 747 12.23 -18.60 -13.01
CA THR A 747 13.42 -18.19 -12.20
C THR A 747 13.55 -18.90 -10.84
N TYR A 748 12.49 -19.47 -10.27
CA TYR A 748 12.49 -19.89 -8.87
C TYR A 748 12.88 -21.37 -8.64
N ALA A 749 12.48 -22.31 -9.51
CA ALA A 749 12.50 -23.77 -9.30
C ALA A 749 13.81 -24.44 -8.83
N SER A 750 15.00 -23.92 -9.14
CA SER A 750 16.27 -24.39 -8.54
C SER A 750 17.06 -23.40 -7.68
N LYS A 751 16.58 -22.17 -7.48
CA LYS A 751 16.73 -21.53 -6.15
C LYS A 751 16.02 -22.43 -5.13
N CYS A 752 14.80 -22.86 -5.43
CA CYS A 752 14.06 -23.86 -4.64
C CYS A 752 14.80 -25.20 -4.51
N ALA A 753 15.25 -25.82 -5.60
CA ALA A 753 15.99 -27.09 -5.52
C ALA A 753 17.33 -27.01 -4.77
N GLU A 754 17.95 -25.83 -4.75
CA GLU A 754 19.15 -25.56 -3.98
C GLU A 754 18.84 -25.07 -2.54
N LEU A 755 17.58 -24.93 -2.13
CA LEU A 755 17.20 -24.94 -0.71
C LEU A 755 17.40 -26.33 -0.10
N THR A 756 17.45 -26.41 1.23
CA THR A 756 17.54 -27.68 1.97
C THR A 756 16.18 -28.08 2.55
N GLY A 757 16.00 -29.39 2.79
CA GLY A 757 14.89 -29.93 3.59
C GLY A 757 13.51 -29.42 3.17
N ARG A 758 12.76 -28.91 4.15
CA ARG A 758 11.38 -28.43 4.02
C ARG A 758 11.22 -27.23 3.08
N TYR A 759 12.07 -26.21 3.21
CA TYR A 759 12.03 -25.02 2.34
C TYR A 759 12.08 -25.40 0.85
N ARG A 760 12.88 -26.41 0.48
CA ARG A 760 12.90 -26.96 -0.90
C ARG A 760 11.60 -27.64 -1.31
N ALA A 761 10.98 -28.40 -0.40
CA ALA A 761 9.76 -29.13 -0.68
C ALA A 761 8.61 -28.14 -0.95
N GLU A 762 8.41 -27.18 -0.04
CA GLU A 762 7.39 -26.13 -0.12
C GLU A 762 7.58 -25.23 -1.35
N CYS A 763 8.78 -24.67 -1.54
CA CYS A 763 9.12 -23.80 -2.68
C CYS A 763 8.88 -24.52 -4.03
N LYS A 764 9.14 -25.84 -4.12
CA LYS A 764 8.79 -26.63 -5.31
C LYS A 764 7.29 -26.88 -5.45
N ALA A 765 6.60 -27.29 -4.39
CA ALA A 765 5.17 -27.55 -4.43
C ALA A 765 4.36 -26.29 -4.80
N MET A 766 4.81 -25.13 -4.35
CA MET A 766 4.17 -23.87 -4.64
C MET A 766 4.41 -23.40 -6.08
N LEU A 767 5.56 -23.70 -6.68
CA LEU A 767 5.75 -23.52 -8.12
C LEU A 767 4.93 -24.49 -8.97
N VAL A 768 4.65 -25.69 -8.47
CA VAL A 768 3.66 -26.59 -9.09
C VAL A 768 2.25 -25.99 -8.99
N LYS A 769 1.90 -25.34 -7.86
CA LYS A 769 0.65 -24.57 -7.70
C LYS A 769 0.59 -23.39 -8.67
N ASP A 770 1.63 -22.55 -8.75
CA ASP A 770 1.69 -21.42 -9.68
C ASP A 770 1.62 -21.89 -11.15
N LEU A 771 2.23 -23.04 -11.48
CA LEU A 771 2.17 -23.62 -12.82
C LEU A 771 0.78 -24.16 -13.15
N ALA A 772 0.10 -24.79 -12.19
CA ALA A 772 -1.29 -25.23 -12.35
C ALA A 772 -2.19 -24.04 -12.67
N ILE A 773 -2.09 -22.96 -11.88
CA ILE A 773 -2.86 -21.72 -12.03
C ILE A 773 -2.58 -21.07 -13.40
N GLN A 774 -1.31 -20.85 -13.75
CA GLN A 774 -0.91 -20.27 -15.04
C GLN A 774 -1.40 -21.09 -16.23
N ARG A 775 -1.46 -22.43 -16.11
CA ARG A 775 -1.99 -23.34 -17.15
C ARG A 775 -3.51 -23.48 -17.12
N ARG A 776 -4.18 -22.99 -16.07
CA ARG A 776 -5.59 -23.24 -15.73
C ARG A 776 -5.92 -24.75 -15.70
N ASP A 777 -4.96 -25.58 -15.28
CA ASP A 777 -5.07 -27.03 -15.29
C ASP A 777 -4.93 -27.61 -13.86
N ARG A 778 -6.07 -27.92 -13.24
CA ARG A 778 -6.15 -28.54 -11.92
C ARG A 778 -5.41 -29.88 -11.83
N SER A 779 -5.22 -30.61 -12.93
CA SER A 779 -4.51 -31.90 -12.89
C SER A 779 -3.04 -31.74 -12.48
N ILE A 780 -2.44 -30.57 -12.70
CA ILE A 780 -1.08 -30.23 -12.28
C ILE A 780 -0.98 -30.17 -10.73
N CYS A 781 -2.06 -29.81 -10.02
CA CYS A 781 -2.09 -29.90 -8.55
C CYS A 781 -1.82 -31.33 -8.03
N ALA A 782 -2.11 -32.37 -8.84
CA ALA A 782 -1.84 -33.75 -8.46
C ALA A 782 -0.33 -34.08 -8.39
N LEU A 783 0.53 -33.26 -9.00
CA LEU A 783 1.99 -33.36 -8.93
C LEU A 783 2.56 -32.82 -7.61
N ILE A 784 1.75 -32.13 -6.79
CA ILE A 784 2.12 -31.78 -5.41
C ILE A 784 2.12 -33.06 -4.57
N PRO A 785 3.25 -33.42 -3.92
CA PRO A 785 3.37 -34.62 -3.11
C PRO A 785 2.28 -34.74 -2.02
N ALA A 786 1.82 -35.96 -1.75
CA ALA A 786 0.70 -36.21 -0.83
C ALA A 786 1.04 -35.95 0.66
N ASP A 787 2.34 -35.93 1.00
CA ASP A 787 2.89 -35.48 2.28
C ASP A 787 2.95 -33.94 2.41
N GLN A 788 2.52 -33.20 1.38
CA GLN A 788 2.36 -31.73 1.40
C GLN A 788 0.88 -31.33 1.21
N PRO A 789 0.00 -31.66 2.18
CA PRO A 789 -1.44 -31.38 2.06
C PRO A 789 -1.76 -29.88 1.95
N ILE A 790 -0.94 -29.01 2.54
CA ILE A 790 -1.20 -27.56 2.59
C ILE A 790 -0.99 -26.87 1.24
N PRO A 791 0.19 -26.95 0.56
CA PRO A 791 0.32 -26.45 -0.82
C PRO A 791 -0.71 -27.07 -1.79
N ARG A 792 -1.13 -28.32 -1.53
CA ARG A 792 -2.12 -29.02 -2.34
C ARG A 792 -3.53 -28.47 -2.15
N ALA A 793 -3.95 -28.25 -0.90
CA ALA A 793 -5.23 -27.60 -0.58
C ALA A 793 -5.33 -26.21 -1.24
N TYR A 794 -4.26 -25.40 -1.19
CA TYR A 794 -4.20 -24.12 -1.91
C TYR A 794 -4.32 -24.25 -3.43
N CYS A 795 -3.69 -25.27 -4.02
CA CYS A 795 -3.82 -25.53 -5.45
C CYS A 795 -5.25 -25.94 -5.81
N ASP A 796 -5.84 -26.88 -5.06
CA ASP A 796 -7.20 -27.37 -5.29
C ASP A 796 -8.29 -26.31 -5.03
N ILE A 797 -8.14 -25.44 -4.02
CA ILE A 797 -9.15 -24.41 -3.69
C ILE A 797 -9.21 -23.30 -4.75
N HIS A 798 -8.09 -22.93 -5.37
CA HIS A 798 -8.07 -21.97 -6.48
C HIS A 798 -8.95 -22.41 -7.66
N PHE A 799 -9.12 -23.72 -7.86
CA PHE A 799 -9.97 -24.30 -8.90
C PHE A 799 -11.42 -24.57 -8.48
N ARG A 800 -11.85 -24.15 -7.28
CA ARG A 800 -13.28 -24.10 -6.95
C ARG A 800 -13.97 -22.95 -7.70
N PRO A 801 -15.20 -23.14 -8.19
CA PRO A 801 -15.95 -22.08 -8.86
C PRO A 801 -16.17 -20.88 -7.91
N ALA A 802 -16.24 -19.68 -8.47
CA ALA A 802 -16.76 -18.51 -7.75
C ALA A 802 -18.30 -18.57 -7.73
N ARG A 803 -18.91 -18.03 -6.66
CA ARG A 803 -20.37 -17.87 -6.56
C ARG A 803 -20.82 -16.65 -7.38
N PRO A 804 -21.86 -16.75 -8.24
CA PRO A 804 -22.43 -15.57 -8.87
C PRO A 804 -23.23 -14.76 -7.83
N ILE A 805 -22.94 -13.46 -7.72
CA ILE A 805 -23.72 -12.51 -6.91
C ILE A 805 -25.07 -12.29 -7.61
N THR A 806 -26.16 -12.28 -6.86
CA THR A 806 -27.50 -11.96 -7.39
C THR A 806 -27.77 -10.46 -7.40
N ALA A 807 -28.71 -10.01 -8.24
CA ALA A 807 -29.06 -8.59 -8.32
C ALA A 807 -29.59 -8.05 -6.97
N GLN A 808 -30.39 -8.84 -6.24
CA GLN A 808 -30.90 -8.45 -4.92
C GLN A 808 -29.77 -8.21 -3.92
N GLU A 809 -28.79 -9.13 -3.83
CA GLU A 809 -27.62 -8.95 -2.96
C GLU A 809 -26.82 -7.69 -3.33
N ALA A 810 -26.67 -7.40 -4.62
CA ALA A 810 -25.97 -6.19 -5.08
C ALA A 810 -26.76 -4.89 -4.82
N ASP A 811 -28.09 -4.92 -4.86
CA ASP A 811 -28.96 -3.77 -4.55
C ASP A 811 -29.06 -3.51 -3.04
N ASP A 812 -29.00 -4.56 -2.21
CA ASP A 812 -29.01 -4.49 -0.73
C ASP A 812 -27.65 -4.08 -0.13
N SER A 813 -26.56 -4.31 -0.86
CA SER A 813 -25.17 -4.09 -0.42
C SER A 813 -24.82 -2.63 -0.13
N ILE A 814 -24.16 -2.36 1.00
CA ILE A 814 -23.67 -1.03 1.37
C ILE A 814 -22.49 -0.63 0.47
N GLN A 815 -22.38 0.66 0.12
CA GLN A 815 -21.35 1.16 -0.79
C GLN A 815 -19.96 1.20 -0.11
N GLN A 816 -18.90 0.84 -0.85
CA GLN A 816 -17.52 0.83 -0.33
C GLN A 816 -16.70 2.04 -0.83
N VAL A 817 -15.78 2.55 0.00
CA VAL A 817 -14.79 3.57 -0.42
C VAL A 817 -13.36 3.02 -0.42
N GLN A 818 -12.59 3.32 -1.48
CA GLN A 818 -11.20 2.85 -1.66
C GLN A 818 -10.13 3.89 -1.31
N ARG A 819 -10.47 4.94 -0.56
CA ARG A 819 -9.58 6.12 -0.38
C ARG A 819 -8.92 6.21 1.00
N SER A 820 -9.69 5.97 2.06
CA SER A 820 -9.40 6.34 3.45
C SER A 820 -9.96 5.30 4.42
N ASN A 821 -9.48 5.29 5.66
CA ASN A 821 -10.25 4.70 6.76
C ASN A 821 -11.58 5.47 6.95
N VAL A 822 -12.55 4.86 7.62
CA VAL A 822 -13.88 5.43 7.86
C VAL A 822 -14.14 5.51 9.36
N LEU A 823 -14.71 6.61 9.81
CA LEU A 823 -15.15 6.82 11.20
C LEU A 823 -16.63 7.22 11.14
N LEU A 824 -17.50 6.31 11.54
CA LEU A 824 -18.94 6.52 11.56
C LEU A 824 -19.35 7.15 12.90
N GLN A 825 -19.62 8.45 12.90
CA GLN A 825 -20.24 9.16 14.02
C GLN A 825 -21.77 9.22 13.81
N TRP A 826 -22.54 8.97 14.86
CA TRP A 826 -23.99 9.07 14.86
C TRP A 826 -24.47 10.54 14.79
N ASP A 827 -25.47 10.86 13.96
CA ASP A 827 -26.05 12.21 13.86
C ASP A 827 -27.41 12.40 14.56
N GLY A 828 -27.86 11.37 15.30
CA GLY A 828 -29.19 11.29 15.88
C GLY A 828 -30.24 10.64 14.97
N LYS A 829 -29.87 10.26 13.74
CA LYS A 829 -30.76 9.59 12.77
C LYS A 829 -30.04 8.56 11.89
N ALA A 830 -28.79 8.82 11.51
CA ALA A 830 -27.95 7.93 10.71
C ALA A 830 -26.46 8.16 11.05
N TYR A 831 -25.60 7.26 10.60
CA TYR A 831 -24.16 7.47 10.69
C TYR A 831 -23.65 8.39 9.59
N GLN A 832 -22.57 9.11 9.91
CA GLN A 832 -21.88 10.03 9.01
C GLN A 832 -20.37 9.75 9.06
N ASP A 833 -19.72 9.63 7.90
CA ASP A 833 -18.25 9.53 7.84
C ASP A 833 -17.61 10.86 8.28
N LYS A 834 -16.86 10.81 9.38
CA LYS A 834 -16.13 11.93 9.97
C LYS A 834 -14.61 11.74 9.95
N ALA A 835 -14.06 10.70 9.34
CA ALA A 835 -12.63 10.37 9.46
C ALA A 835 -11.73 11.56 9.10
N GLY A 836 -12.00 12.22 7.96
CA GLY A 836 -11.23 13.39 7.51
C GLY A 836 -11.35 14.63 8.41
N PRO A 837 -12.57 15.08 8.76
CA PRO A 837 -12.76 16.14 9.75
C PRO A 837 -12.13 15.86 11.13
N ARG A 838 -11.96 14.59 11.50
CA ARG A 838 -11.43 14.14 12.79
C ARG A 838 -9.92 13.83 12.77
N GLY A 839 -9.30 13.72 11.59
CA GLY A 839 -7.85 13.44 11.44
C GLY A 839 -7.46 11.96 11.36
N LEU A 840 -8.44 11.06 11.23
CA LEU A 840 -8.27 9.59 11.24
C LEU A 840 -8.41 8.94 9.85
N GLU A 841 -8.37 9.71 8.75
CA GLU A 841 -8.57 9.20 7.39
C GLU A 841 -7.33 8.53 6.75
N ILE A 842 -6.20 8.54 7.45
CA ILE A 842 -4.89 8.08 6.95
C ILE A 842 -4.34 6.93 7.82
N GLY A 843 -4.90 5.73 7.67
CA GLY A 843 -4.39 4.53 8.38
C GLY A 843 -3.12 3.92 7.78
N GLY A 844 -2.88 4.09 6.48
CA GLY A 844 -1.76 3.49 5.75
C GLY A 844 -2.12 2.14 5.12
N TRP A 845 -1.35 1.08 5.40
CA TRP A 845 -1.78 -0.32 5.20
C TRP A 845 -2.12 -0.89 6.58
N SER A 846 -3.25 -0.43 7.11
CA SER A 846 -3.77 -0.82 8.42
C SER A 846 -4.08 -2.32 8.43
N TRP A 847 -3.58 -3.05 9.42
CA TRP A 847 -4.06 -4.41 9.72
C TRP A 847 -4.98 -4.39 10.94
N ASP A 848 -4.44 -4.02 12.10
CA ASP A 848 -5.19 -3.93 13.35
C ASP A 848 -5.29 -2.49 13.87
N THR A 849 -6.24 -2.23 14.76
CA THR A 849 -6.41 -0.94 15.44
C THR A 849 -6.83 -1.12 16.90
N LYS A 850 -6.25 -0.28 17.76
CA LYS A 850 -6.46 -0.23 19.21
C LYS A 850 -7.04 1.12 19.60
N LEU A 851 -8.08 1.07 20.44
CA LEU A 851 -8.71 2.23 21.06
C LEU A 851 -8.51 2.10 22.57
N ALA A 852 -7.75 3.03 23.15
CA ALA A 852 -7.44 3.08 24.56
C ALA A 852 -7.02 4.49 24.95
N ASP A 853 -7.08 4.76 26.25
CA ASP A 853 -6.62 5.97 26.91
C ASP A 853 -5.13 5.73 27.24
N PHE A 854 -4.24 6.13 26.33
CA PHE A 854 -2.84 5.69 26.37
C PHE A 854 -1.90 6.66 27.12
N ASP A 855 -2.35 7.87 27.45
CA ASP A 855 -1.60 8.82 28.31
C ASP A 855 -2.26 9.11 29.67
N ASN A 856 -3.38 8.42 29.95
CA ASN A 856 -4.22 8.53 31.14
C ASN A 856 -4.88 9.91 31.34
N ASP A 857 -5.14 10.70 30.28
CA ASP A 857 -5.87 11.98 30.40
C ASP A 857 -7.40 11.87 30.50
N GLY A 858 -7.98 10.72 30.11
CA GLY A 858 -9.41 10.46 30.16
C GLY A 858 -10.15 10.53 28.81
N ASP A 859 -9.45 10.67 27.68
CA ASP A 859 -9.99 10.55 26.31
C ASP A 859 -9.38 9.34 25.57
N LEU A 860 -10.10 8.78 24.58
CA LEU A 860 -9.60 7.62 23.81
C LEU A 860 -8.72 8.08 22.64
N ASP A 861 -7.53 7.47 22.53
CA ASP A 861 -6.58 7.56 21.43
C ASP A 861 -6.78 6.43 20.39
N VAL A 862 -6.04 6.50 19.27
CA VAL A 862 -6.05 5.46 18.22
C VAL A 862 -4.63 5.03 17.85
N TYR A 863 -4.29 3.75 18.06
CA TYR A 863 -3.07 3.11 17.54
C TYR A 863 -3.39 2.17 16.37
N VAL A 864 -2.71 2.35 15.24
CA VAL A 864 -2.93 1.63 13.97
C VAL A 864 -1.65 0.95 13.52
N VAL A 865 -1.64 -0.38 13.55
CA VAL A 865 -0.48 -1.18 13.10
C VAL A 865 -0.49 -1.39 11.59
N ASN A 866 0.70 -1.35 10.99
CA ASN A 866 0.90 -1.19 9.56
C ASN A 866 1.87 -2.22 8.99
N GLY A 867 1.67 -2.62 7.73
CA GLY A 867 2.69 -3.38 6.99
C GLY A 867 2.16 -4.15 5.78
N THR A 868 3.04 -4.84 5.04
CA THR A 868 2.62 -5.91 4.11
C THR A 868 3.83 -6.69 3.57
N TRP A 869 3.70 -8.01 3.46
CA TRP A 869 4.73 -8.84 2.83
C TRP A 869 4.79 -8.71 1.29
N VAL A 870 3.85 -7.99 0.68
CA VAL A 870 3.58 -7.90 -0.76
C VAL A 870 4.17 -6.56 -1.28
N PRO A 871 4.70 -6.46 -2.51
CA PRO A 871 6.06 -5.94 -2.71
C PRO A 871 6.19 -4.41 -2.73
N ASN A 872 6.07 -3.78 -1.58
CA ASN A 872 6.56 -2.42 -1.35
C ASN A 872 8.10 -2.42 -1.27
N GLU A 873 8.75 -1.43 -1.90
CA GLU A 873 10.20 -1.14 -1.73
C GLU A 873 10.52 -0.43 -0.40
N VAL A 874 9.49 -0.19 0.41
CA VAL A 874 9.53 0.49 1.70
C VAL A 874 8.69 -0.26 2.73
N SER A 875 9.07 -0.13 4.00
CA SER A 875 8.20 -0.42 5.13
C SER A 875 7.53 0.87 5.60
N PRO A 876 6.18 0.92 5.75
CA PRO A 876 5.52 1.99 6.49
C PRO A 876 5.91 1.95 7.97
N SER A 877 5.71 3.05 8.71
CA SER A 877 5.66 3.00 10.17
C SER A 877 4.27 2.56 10.65
N ASN A 878 4.19 2.00 11.86
CA ASN A 878 2.96 2.04 12.66
C ASN A 878 2.59 3.51 12.95
N LEU A 879 1.31 3.78 13.23
CA LEU A 879 0.79 5.13 13.50
C LEU A 879 0.07 5.18 14.84
N PHE A 880 0.33 6.22 15.61
CA PHE A 880 -0.38 6.57 16.84
C PHE A 880 -0.97 7.97 16.67
N PHE A 881 -2.25 8.10 16.99
CA PHE A 881 -3.01 9.34 16.93
C PHE A 881 -3.48 9.71 18.33
N LEU A 882 -2.87 10.78 18.87
CA LEU A 882 -3.27 11.37 20.15
C LEU A 882 -4.55 12.19 19.93
N ASN A 883 -5.52 12.07 20.83
CA ASN A 883 -6.70 12.93 20.94
C ASN A 883 -6.29 14.33 21.47
N ASP A 884 -7.14 15.34 21.30
CA ASP A 884 -6.89 16.70 21.81
C ASP A 884 -7.94 17.18 22.83
N GLY A 885 -8.69 16.24 23.41
CA GLY A 885 -9.82 16.51 24.29
C GLY A 885 -11.06 17.09 23.58
N THR A 886 -11.09 17.07 22.24
CA THR A 886 -12.27 17.46 21.43
C THR A 886 -12.76 16.34 20.50
N GLY A 887 -12.15 15.15 20.60
CA GLY A 887 -12.24 14.11 19.59
C GLY A 887 -11.55 14.51 18.29
N THR A 888 -10.49 15.32 18.31
CA THR A 888 -9.70 15.65 17.12
C THR A 888 -8.31 15.06 17.24
N PHE A 889 -7.94 14.25 16.24
CA PHE A 889 -6.83 13.33 16.33
C PHE A 889 -5.60 13.80 15.54
N LYS A 890 -4.42 13.48 16.06
CA LYS A 890 -3.15 13.96 15.49
C LYS A 890 -2.04 12.91 15.61
N GLU A 891 -1.37 12.63 14.49
CA GLU A 891 -0.19 11.74 14.45
C GLU A 891 0.89 12.22 15.44
N ALA A 892 1.24 11.32 16.36
CA ALA A 892 2.17 11.56 17.46
C ALA A 892 3.17 10.40 17.67
N SER A 893 3.09 9.32 16.89
CA SER A 893 3.89 8.08 17.04
C SER A 893 5.39 8.30 17.26
N GLY A 894 5.99 9.26 16.56
CA GLY A 894 7.41 9.61 16.75
C GLY A 894 7.69 10.19 18.15
N PRO A 895 7.11 11.35 18.49
CA PRO A 895 7.15 11.92 19.84
C PRO A 895 6.67 11.00 20.97
N PHE A 896 5.79 10.04 20.70
CA PHE A 896 5.22 9.13 21.71
C PHE A 896 5.96 7.78 21.84
N GLY A 897 7.00 7.53 21.04
CA GLY A 897 7.82 6.30 21.13
C GLY A 897 7.25 5.08 20.39
N LEU A 898 6.12 5.22 19.70
CA LEU A 898 5.39 4.17 18.98
C LEU A 898 5.73 4.08 17.47
N GLU A 899 6.65 4.91 16.96
CA GLU A 899 7.16 4.86 15.59
C GLU A 899 8.12 3.69 15.35
N ASP A 900 7.57 2.50 15.08
CA ASP A 900 8.32 1.34 14.58
C ASP A 900 8.02 1.03 13.10
N TYR A 901 8.97 0.41 12.42
CA TYR A 901 8.95 0.12 10.97
C TYR A 901 8.94 -1.38 10.63
N LEU A 902 8.83 -2.27 11.62
CA LEU A 902 8.52 -3.69 11.37
C LEU A 902 7.05 -3.80 10.98
N MET A 903 6.80 -4.51 9.89
CA MET A 903 5.46 -4.78 9.39
C MET A 903 4.71 -5.54 10.46
N THR A 904 3.59 -5.02 10.93
CA THR A 904 2.85 -5.53 12.08
C THR A 904 1.43 -5.90 11.64
N ALA A 905 0.97 -7.09 12.03
CA ALA A 905 -0.32 -7.62 11.59
C ALA A 905 -1.34 -7.70 12.73
N ALA A 906 -0.92 -8.08 13.93
CA ALA A 906 -1.77 -8.19 15.12
C ALA A 906 -1.12 -7.47 16.31
N ALA A 907 -1.95 -6.99 17.24
CA ALA A 907 -1.51 -6.37 18.48
C ALA A 907 -2.49 -6.70 19.62
N ILE A 908 -2.08 -6.51 20.86
CA ILE A 908 -2.98 -6.48 22.03
C ILE A 908 -2.61 -5.31 22.93
N GLN A 909 -3.63 -4.70 23.55
CA GLN A 909 -3.47 -3.73 24.63
C GLN A 909 -3.83 -4.38 25.97
N PHE A 910 -3.00 -4.20 26.98
CA PHE A 910 -3.20 -4.70 28.35
C PHE A 910 -2.18 -4.05 29.29
N ASP A 911 -2.46 -4.03 30.59
CA ASP A 911 -1.51 -3.62 31.64
C ASP A 911 -0.63 -4.83 31.99
N MET A 912 0.70 -4.75 31.78
CA MET A 912 1.59 -5.90 31.91
C MET A 912 2.41 -5.92 33.22
N ASP A 913 2.69 -4.77 33.84
CA ASP A 913 3.37 -4.69 35.15
C ASP A 913 2.46 -4.19 36.30
N MET A 914 1.14 -4.22 36.06
CA MET A 914 0.05 -3.91 36.99
C MET A 914 0.09 -2.47 37.53
N ASP A 915 0.65 -1.52 36.77
CA ASP A 915 0.88 -0.15 37.23
C ASP A 915 -0.29 0.81 36.96
N GLY A 916 -1.21 0.42 36.09
CA GLY A 916 -2.41 1.16 35.73
C GLY A 916 -2.35 1.92 34.40
N ASP A 917 -1.25 1.91 33.65
CA ASP A 917 -1.24 2.31 32.24
C ASP A 917 -1.30 1.09 31.28
N LEU A 918 -1.59 1.34 29.99
CA LEU A 918 -1.81 0.28 29.00
C LEU A 918 -0.60 0.11 28.08
N ASP A 919 0.02 -1.07 28.16
CA ASP A 919 1.09 -1.53 27.28
C ASP A 919 0.57 -2.06 25.94
N ILE A 920 1.48 -2.27 24.99
CA ILE A 920 1.16 -2.87 23.69
C ILE A 920 2.16 -3.99 23.35
N LEU A 921 1.67 -5.23 23.18
CA LEU A 921 2.44 -6.31 22.52
C LEU A 921 2.03 -6.41 21.05
N THR A 922 3.01 -6.53 20.16
CA THR A 922 2.80 -6.58 18.71
C THR A 922 3.38 -7.84 18.06
N HIS A 923 2.59 -8.50 17.22
CA HIS A 923 3.04 -9.60 16.37
C HIS A 923 3.50 -9.03 15.02
N THR A 924 4.80 -8.77 14.94
CA THR A 924 5.43 -8.38 13.67
C THR A 924 5.47 -9.56 12.69
N VAL A 925 5.61 -9.26 11.40
CA VAL A 925 5.73 -10.25 10.33
C VAL A 925 7.18 -10.23 9.86
N ASN A 926 7.90 -11.35 10.04
CA ASN A 926 9.34 -11.44 9.82
C ASN A 926 10.24 -10.63 10.77
N GLY A 927 9.76 -10.29 11.95
CA GLY A 927 10.59 -9.82 13.06
C GLY A 927 10.36 -10.68 14.31
N PRO A 928 11.05 -10.36 15.42
CA PRO A 928 10.61 -10.79 16.74
C PRO A 928 9.29 -10.08 17.11
N LEU A 929 8.63 -10.53 18.18
CA LEU A 929 7.59 -9.72 18.81
C LEU A 929 8.21 -8.48 19.47
N VAL A 930 7.50 -7.37 19.41
CA VAL A 930 7.92 -6.09 20.00
C VAL A 930 6.89 -5.70 21.05
N ALA A 931 7.37 -5.49 22.27
CA ALA A 931 6.57 -4.90 23.34
C ALA A 931 6.90 -3.41 23.42
N PHE A 932 5.88 -2.59 23.62
CA PHE A 932 6.02 -1.18 23.93
C PHE A 932 5.50 -1.04 25.36
N ARG A 933 6.41 -0.87 26.32
CA ARG A 933 5.99 -0.58 27.68
C ARG A 933 5.61 0.89 27.78
N ASN A 934 4.44 1.19 28.30
CA ASN A 934 4.02 2.55 28.55
C ASN A 934 4.78 3.11 29.78
N ASN A 935 4.73 4.44 29.95
CA ASN A 935 5.46 5.19 30.97
C ASN A 935 4.65 6.46 31.33
N ALA A 936 3.32 6.37 31.23
CA ALA A 936 2.39 7.42 31.60
C ALA A 936 2.47 7.68 33.10
N GLN A 937 2.10 8.89 33.52
CA GLN A 937 2.18 9.33 34.92
C GLN A 937 0.87 10.03 35.35
N GLY A 938 -0.17 9.94 34.53
CA GLY A 938 -1.54 10.30 34.91
C GLY A 938 -2.13 9.20 35.78
N HIS A 939 -2.98 9.59 36.74
CA HIS A 939 -3.71 8.62 37.55
C HIS A 939 -4.75 7.90 36.68
N SER A 940 -5.00 6.63 36.98
CA SER A 940 -6.01 5.81 36.30
C SER A 940 -6.77 4.95 37.30
N LEU A 941 -7.82 4.28 36.83
CA LEU A 941 -8.36 3.08 37.47
C LEU A 941 -8.77 2.05 36.41
N GLY A 942 -8.68 0.78 36.78
CA GLY A 942 -9.21 -0.34 36.00
C GLY A 942 -10.54 -0.82 36.58
N VAL A 943 -11.37 -1.44 35.75
CA VAL A 943 -12.58 -2.17 36.17
C VAL A 943 -12.62 -3.52 35.47
N ALA A 944 -12.53 -4.59 36.26
CA ALA A 944 -12.81 -5.96 35.85
C ALA A 944 -14.20 -6.36 36.37
N LEU A 945 -14.96 -7.08 35.55
CA LEU A 945 -16.29 -7.57 35.92
C LEU A 945 -16.24 -9.06 36.25
N GLN A 946 -17.02 -9.48 37.26
CA GLN A 946 -17.31 -10.90 37.51
C GLN A 946 -18.81 -11.08 37.69
N ASP A 947 -19.52 -11.37 36.61
CA ASP A 947 -20.92 -11.74 36.68
C ASP A 947 -21.09 -13.22 37.07
N MET A 948 -21.98 -13.51 38.01
CA MET A 948 -22.38 -14.88 38.35
C MET A 948 -23.80 -15.21 37.85
N VAL A 949 -24.35 -14.38 36.95
CA VAL A 949 -25.73 -14.46 36.43
C VAL A 949 -25.76 -14.78 34.95
N GLY A 950 -25.03 -14.03 34.12
CA GLY A 950 -24.77 -14.28 32.70
C GLY A 950 -23.27 -14.51 32.46
N ASN A 951 -22.76 -14.06 31.30
CA ASN A 951 -21.38 -14.31 30.92
C ASN A 951 -20.38 -13.63 31.87
N ARG A 952 -19.39 -14.39 32.34
CA ARG A 952 -18.65 -14.05 33.57
C ARG A 952 -17.81 -12.80 33.47
N ASP A 953 -17.06 -12.67 32.38
CA ASP A 953 -16.16 -11.54 32.14
C ASP A 953 -16.92 -10.25 31.80
N GLY A 954 -18.26 -10.30 31.71
CA GLY A 954 -19.10 -9.14 31.42
C GLY A 954 -18.94 -8.61 29.99
N ILE A 955 -18.62 -9.47 29.03
CA ILE A 955 -18.47 -9.09 27.62
C ILE A 955 -19.83 -8.61 27.09
N GLY A 956 -19.83 -7.45 26.42
CA GLY A 956 -21.02 -6.68 26.04
C GLY A 956 -21.52 -5.71 27.13
N ALA A 957 -20.94 -5.69 28.34
CA ALA A 957 -21.28 -4.70 29.36
C ALA A 957 -20.69 -3.33 29.02
N ARG A 958 -21.39 -2.27 29.43
CA ARG A 958 -20.97 -0.86 29.28
C ARG A 958 -20.77 -0.21 30.63
N ILE A 959 -19.60 0.38 30.80
CA ILE A 959 -19.13 0.96 32.05
C ILE A 959 -18.99 2.47 31.86
N TYR A 960 -19.70 3.23 32.70
CA TYR A 960 -19.72 4.68 32.71
C TYR A 960 -19.05 5.19 33.99
N LEU A 961 -17.90 5.84 33.87
CA LEU A 961 -17.20 6.48 34.98
C LEU A 961 -17.47 7.98 34.96
N THR A 962 -17.87 8.57 36.09
CA THR A 962 -18.02 10.03 36.23
C THR A 962 -16.94 10.58 37.16
N ASP A 963 -16.13 11.53 36.68
CA ASP A 963 -15.04 12.13 37.44
C ASP A 963 -15.50 13.22 38.43
N ASP A 964 -14.58 13.79 39.20
CA ASP A 964 -14.87 14.86 40.18
C ASP A 964 -15.23 16.21 39.51
N ALA A 965 -14.96 16.37 38.21
CA ALA A 965 -15.37 17.53 37.40
C ALA A 965 -16.77 17.36 36.75
N GLY A 966 -17.30 16.13 36.71
CA GLY A 966 -18.55 15.77 36.05
C GLY A 966 -18.39 15.35 34.57
N LYS A 967 -17.18 15.16 34.05
CA LYS A 967 -16.96 14.44 32.78
C LYS A 967 -17.39 12.99 32.99
N THR A 968 -18.07 12.41 32.01
CA THR A 968 -18.39 10.98 32.02
C THR A 968 -17.67 10.30 30.86
N GLN A 969 -16.99 9.20 31.13
CA GLN A 969 -16.30 8.37 30.15
C GLN A 969 -17.07 7.06 29.97
N LEU A 970 -17.14 6.57 28.74
CA LEU A 970 -17.71 5.26 28.39
C LEU A 970 -16.60 4.28 27.97
N ARG A 971 -16.72 3.02 28.42
CA ARG A 971 -16.01 1.85 27.89
C ARG A 971 -17.02 0.71 27.71
N GLU A 972 -16.86 -0.08 26.64
CA GLU A 972 -17.61 -1.32 26.41
C GLU A 972 -16.63 -2.49 26.46
N ILE A 973 -16.98 -3.58 27.16
CA ILE A 973 -16.15 -4.78 27.21
C ILE A 973 -16.33 -5.56 25.90
N GLN A 974 -15.34 -5.51 25.02
CA GLN A 974 -15.36 -6.12 23.68
C GLN A 974 -14.27 -7.19 23.54
N LEU A 975 -14.64 -8.39 23.07
CA LEU A 975 -13.68 -9.42 22.69
C LEU A 975 -13.80 -9.72 21.18
N GLY A 976 -12.86 -9.18 20.41
CA GLY A 976 -12.82 -9.28 18.94
C GLY A 976 -12.53 -7.94 18.23
N GLY A 977 -12.99 -7.83 16.98
CA GLY A 977 -12.88 -6.63 16.14
C GLY A 977 -11.48 -6.32 15.58
N GLY A 978 -10.43 -6.71 16.29
CA GLY A 978 -9.06 -6.59 15.82
C GLY A 978 -8.62 -7.74 14.91
N PHE A 979 -7.67 -7.48 14.00
CA PHE A 979 -7.18 -8.51 13.08
C PHE A 979 -6.37 -9.58 13.84
N MET A 980 -6.97 -10.75 14.05
CA MET A 980 -6.44 -11.83 14.91
C MET A 980 -5.98 -11.34 16.30
N SER A 981 -6.73 -10.43 16.92
CA SER A 981 -6.25 -9.65 18.05
C SER A 981 -7.29 -9.59 19.17
N PHE A 982 -6.97 -10.17 20.33
CA PHE A 982 -7.90 -10.40 21.45
C PHE A 982 -7.39 -9.71 22.72
N ASP A 983 -7.88 -8.50 22.94
CA ASP A 983 -7.58 -7.67 24.10
C ASP A 983 -8.27 -8.25 25.36
N ALA A 984 -7.70 -8.08 26.55
CA ALA A 984 -8.27 -8.61 27.79
C ALA A 984 -9.60 -7.89 28.15
N PRO A 985 -10.60 -8.56 28.74
CA PRO A 985 -11.93 -8.01 29.03
C PRO A 985 -11.96 -7.08 30.27
N VAL A 986 -11.10 -6.06 30.29
CA VAL A 986 -10.94 -5.12 31.41
C VAL A 986 -11.00 -3.68 30.90
N ALA A 987 -11.79 -2.83 31.54
CA ALA A 987 -11.95 -1.43 31.16
C ALA A 987 -11.01 -0.51 31.95
N TYR A 988 -10.16 0.25 31.26
CA TYR A 988 -9.26 1.24 31.86
C TYR A 988 -9.74 2.67 31.59
N PHE A 989 -9.56 3.53 32.60
CA PHE A 989 -10.01 4.92 32.61
C PHE A 989 -8.90 5.83 33.14
N GLY A 990 -8.41 6.76 32.32
CA GLY A 990 -7.55 7.85 32.73
C GLY A 990 -8.31 8.89 33.55
N LEU A 991 -7.63 9.48 34.54
CA LEU A 991 -8.13 10.54 35.41
C LEU A 991 -7.16 11.75 35.44
N GLY A 992 -6.02 11.64 34.76
CA GLY A 992 -4.98 12.66 34.63
C GLY A 992 -4.47 13.12 35.99
N ALA A 993 -4.86 14.32 36.40
CA ALA A 993 -4.49 14.92 37.68
C ALA A 993 -5.47 14.61 38.84
N GLN A 994 -6.60 13.93 38.57
CA GLN A 994 -7.62 13.60 39.58
C GLN A 994 -7.26 12.30 40.31
N THR A 995 -7.33 12.30 41.63
CA THR A 995 -6.96 11.14 42.47
C THR A 995 -8.13 10.20 42.79
N GLN A 996 -9.31 10.47 42.23
CA GLN A 996 -10.55 9.74 42.47
C GLN A 996 -11.59 10.09 41.39
N ALA A 997 -12.61 9.24 41.25
CA ALA A 997 -13.84 9.51 40.52
C ALA A 997 -15.04 9.67 41.48
N ALA A 998 -16.09 10.36 41.04
CA ALA A 998 -17.28 10.66 41.85
C ALA A 998 -18.33 9.53 41.86
N GLY A 999 -18.26 8.62 40.89
CA GLY A 999 -19.12 7.43 40.82
C GLY A 999 -18.95 6.61 39.53
N LEU A 1000 -19.56 5.43 39.53
CA LEU A 1000 -19.53 4.45 38.45
C LEU A 1000 -20.93 3.89 38.20
N ARG A 1001 -21.30 3.67 36.94
CA ARG A 1001 -22.47 2.87 36.54
C ARG A 1001 -22.05 1.75 35.60
N VAL A 1002 -22.38 0.51 35.94
CA VAL A 1002 -22.23 -0.66 35.06
C VAL A 1002 -23.60 -1.02 34.51
N VAL A 1003 -23.70 -1.11 33.19
CA VAL A 1003 -24.84 -1.73 32.48
C VAL A 1003 -24.36 -3.10 32.01
N TRP A 1004 -24.88 -4.17 32.60
CA TRP A 1004 -24.48 -5.54 32.31
C TRP A 1004 -25.05 -6.02 30.96
N ALA A 1005 -24.51 -7.11 30.40
CA ALA A 1005 -24.95 -7.66 29.11
C ALA A 1005 -26.44 -8.05 29.08
N ASP A 1006 -26.99 -8.49 30.22
CA ASP A 1006 -28.43 -8.75 30.40
C ASP A 1006 -29.32 -7.48 30.39
N GLY A 1007 -28.70 -6.29 30.48
CA GLY A 1007 -29.36 -4.99 30.52
C GLY A 1007 -29.75 -4.51 31.93
N ALA A 1008 -29.34 -5.18 33.00
CA ALA A 1008 -29.49 -4.64 34.37
C ALA A 1008 -28.42 -3.57 34.68
N GLU A 1009 -28.65 -2.76 35.71
CA GLU A 1009 -27.77 -1.65 36.09
C GLU A 1009 -27.30 -1.73 37.55
N THR A 1010 -25.99 -1.60 37.75
CA THR A 1010 -25.36 -1.33 39.06
C THR A 1010 -24.87 0.11 39.11
N VAL A 1011 -25.09 0.81 40.23
CA VAL A 1011 -24.68 2.21 40.45
C VAL A 1011 -23.90 2.34 41.75
N VAL A 1012 -22.64 2.75 41.64
CA VAL A 1012 -21.71 3.00 42.75
C VAL A 1012 -21.53 4.51 42.92
N GLN A 1013 -21.75 5.01 44.13
CA GLN A 1013 -21.63 6.44 44.49
C GLN A 1013 -20.62 6.65 45.62
N GLY A 1014 -19.86 7.74 45.51
CA GLY A 1014 -18.85 8.15 46.47
C GLY A 1014 -17.47 8.27 45.79
N PRO A 1015 -16.47 8.79 46.50
CA PRO A 1015 -15.10 8.81 45.98
C PRO A 1015 -14.63 7.37 45.77
N ILE A 1016 -14.36 7.03 44.51
CA ILE A 1016 -13.68 5.81 44.07
C ILE A 1016 -12.23 6.22 43.79
N PRO A 1017 -11.25 5.87 44.66
CA PRO A 1017 -9.86 6.25 44.47
C PRO A 1017 -9.27 5.80 43.13
N ALA A 1018 -8.33 6.58 42.61
CA ALA A 1018 -7.44 6.13 41.54
C ALA A 1018 -6.34 5.20 42.11
N GLY A 1019 -5.62 4.50 41.23
CA GLY A 1019 -4.49 3.64 41.62
C GLY A 1019 -4.88 2.20 41.95
N ALA A 1020 -5.97 1.68 41.38
CA ALA A 1020 -6.41 0.30 41.54
C ALA A 1020 -7.21 -0.23 40.35
N LEU A 1021 -7.13 -1.56 40.15
CA LEU A 1021 -8.08 -2.36 39.40
C LEU A 1021 -9.22 -2.76 40.35
N TYR A 1022 -10.45 -2.36 40.02
CA TYR A 1022 -11.65 -2.69 40.78
C TYR A 1022 -12.32 -3.94 40.23
N HIS A 1023 -12.30 -5.02 41.00
CA HIS A 1023 -13.04 -6.25 40.70
C HIS A 1023 -14.49 -6.10 41.17
N ILE A 1024 -15.42 -5.93 40.24
CA ILE A 1024 -16.85 -5.75 40.51
C ILE A 1024 -17.59 -7.07 40.25
N ARG A 1025 -17.94 -7.76 41.34
CA ARG A 1025 -18.63 -9.05 41.31
C ARG A 1025 -20.14 -8.89 41.52
N ARG A 1026 -20.94 -9.55 40.69
CA ARG A 1026 -22.41 -9.64 40.78
C ARG A 1026 -22.84 -11.07 41.10
N ASP A 1027 -23.16 -11.33 42.36
CA ASP A 1027 -23.73 -12.61 42.81
C ASP A 1027 -25.21 -12.79 42.36
N PRO A 1028 -25.80 -14.01 42.39
CA PRO A 1028 -27.17 -14.30 41.92
C PRO A 1028 -28.35 -13.74 42.75
#